data_AF-W6UUY6-F1
#
_entry.id   AF-W6UUY6-F1
#
_cell.length_a   1.000
_cell.length_b   1.000
_cell.length_c   1.000
_cell.angle_alpha   90.00
_cell.angle_beta   90.00
_cell.angle_gamma   90.00
#
_symmetry.space_group_name_H-M   'P 1'
#
loop_
_entity.id
_entity.type
_entity.pdbx_description
1 polymer ?
#
loop_
_entity_poly.entity_id
_entity_poly.type
_entity_poly.pdbx_seq_one_letter_code
_entity_poly.pdbx_strand_id
1 'polypeptide(L)'
;MFTYQDCNYSFWLNGDGECTESHSLNADMPPYQMNCEQAETSAVGALSNIYYDGHPSLPQDNASISIAMSEPPDTMCCGSTSSTDDFDFDQSYRRLVQNANSLRGDVYFQSCQHLSSKALTNQRQKPNTLSSVKTQEGAHGTNLRKTSDRDFEMERELRRLRNNEASRRSRREKKRRFLEIERRVEEMKASNKRLSDFVLELDSIIEEAKAMLLAVRTPGEPCPPALGGHLFPRLHPDFSNSFHYEASTTSDTKYHPRCTMDTCFDSSRCLKFKVYVYPDDPRAPKVSGNYQKILDAIRRSPFYTANPREACLFVPSLDTLDRDPRSFQYIPDLHRRLNRLPYWTSQPNKRSRSGMNHLLFILFPGSWPNYDIDELRMDVGNAMLARASASKVRMRTGFDISFPLVTSNYPEAGQPPRYPFTEDARVRLNLLTSFKGKRYVVGIGSETRNALYHIHNGKDIIMATTCKHLQNWNLYADARCAVDNAYYETVSYEELLHNSTFCLVPRGRRLGSFRFLEVLEAGCIPVLLANDWELPFSEVIDWSQAAVIADERTLSRLPDLLRNLPDSQIVKMREQVRFIWSSYFRSVDAIVHVTLMSIRDRLTLRQKNYDIWNRRPGGVVFSESTTINGCEYPSPSLPVKCQDDINKGFTLMITIRQPFCADFMERSGKLASVFVRSRHLKKVIIVWQCSNQLPPSTEKLSAEVFNGLPVSLSFAPLSKTQSSTTSTIPSPSNRFLPAHKDIPTIAVWSAELDVANSLNLHQIDSAYALWLQHPNRLIGFTARTHVWDSKMGAWNYFVNASSHGNFSMVLLNAAVYHRYYHTLYWSLTTPKMRETIDTLATGEDILFNCVVGYATQSAPLLLTVGGARSSVSAEAFSDLVNYMGGSTLDVNQHSQITPSVVLTYRHTCLRAFANRFSSLYNTAFANPQAGRHFGLMNSTNTSFLPLYYSNHRQSGMLFAAGITVIG
;
A
#
# COMPACT_ATOMS: atom_id res chain seq x y z
N MET A 1 43.52 -7.81 -53.21
CA MET A 1 43.81 -8.86 -54.20
C MET A 1 42.50 -9.49 -54.65
N PHE A 2 42.44 -9.97 -55.88
CA PHE A 2 41.45 -10.92 -56.44
C PHE A 2 41.34 -12.18 -55.54
N THR A 3 40.31 -13.04 -55.54
CA THR A 3 39.16 -13.35 -56.45
C THR A 3 38.11 -14.14 -55.60
N TYR A 4 36.81 -14.36 -55.91
CA TYR A 4 35.89 -13.92 -56.96
C TYR A 4 34.39 -14.15 -56.55
N GLN A 5 33.45 -13.66 -57.37
CA GLN A 5 32.12 -14.16 -57.84
C GLN A 5 31.38 -15.37 -57.19
N ASP A 6 30.07 -15.61 -57.35
CA ASP A 6 28.81 -14.86 -57.70
C ASP A 6 27.63 -15.89 -57.50
N CYS A 7 26.31 -15.64 -57.58
CA CYS A 7 25.48 -14.71 -58.37
C CYS A 7 24.23 -14.19 -57.62
N ASN A 8 23.65 -13.12 -58.16
CA ASN A 8 22.29 -12.62 -57.83
C ASN A 8 21.17 -13.53 -58.39
N TYR A 9 19.95 -13.36 -57.87
CA TYR A 9 18.80 -12.85 -58.67
C TYR A 9 17.73 -12.23 -57.75
N SER A 10 16.69 -11.59 -58.30
CA SER A 10 15.94 -10.53 -57.61
C SER A 10 14.50 -10.29 -58.14
N PHE A 11 13.78 -9.42 -57.41
CA PHE A 11 12.77 -8.45 -57.90
C PHE A 11 11.28 -8.88 -58.11
N TRP A 12 10.37 -7.90 -57.88
CA TRP A 12 8.90 -7.85 -58.14
C TRP A 12 7.94 -8.74 -57.31
N LEU A 13 6.62 -8.45 -57.19
CA LEU A 13 5.90 -7.24 -56.71
C LEU A 13 4.37 -7.50 -56.61
N ASN A 14 3.66 -6.81 -55.69
CA ASN A 14 2.18 -6.64 -55.59
C ASN A 14 1.28 -7.89 -55.42
N GLY A 15 0.02 -7.68 -54.99
CA GLY A 15 -1.10 -8.62 -55.23
C GLY A 15 -2.06 -8.87 -54.06
N ASP A 16 -3.15 -8.11 -54.02
CA ASP A 16 -4.29 -8.16 -53.08
C ASP A 16 -5.18 -9.43 -53.15
N GLY A 17 -6.13 -9.59 -52.20
CA GLY A 17 -7.15 -10.66 -52.11
C GLY A 17 -6.92 -11.66 -50.96
N GLU A 18 -7.85 -12.06 -50.09
CA GLU A 18 -9.27 -12.50 -50.22
C GLU A 18 -9.44 -13.80 -51.05
N CYS A 19 -10.18 -14.83 -50.62
CA CYS A 19 -11.05 -14.99 -49.42
C CYS A 19 -11.30 -16.47 -49.02
N THR A 20 -11.87 -16.67 -47.81
CA THR A 20 -12.78 -17.77 -47.34
C THR A 20 -12.51 -19.28 -47.56
N GLU A 21 -12.63 -20.07 -46.47
CA GLU A 21 -13.54 -21.25 -46.24
C GLU A 21 -13.94 -22.21 -47.38
N SER A 22 -14.23 -23.52 -47.19
CA SER A 22 -14.14 -24.47 -46.04
C SER A 22 -14.47 -25.92 -46.51
N HIS A 23 -14.56 -26.90 -45.58
CA HIS A 23 -14.97 -28.32 -45.75
C HIS A 23 -14.05 -29.24 -46.60
N SER A 24 -13.65 -30.47 -46.25
CA SER A 24 -14.05 -31.58 -45.32
C SER A 24 -14.86 -32.72 -45.97
N LEU A 25 -14.32 -33.95 -45.93
CA LEU A 25 -15.03 -35.22 -46.15
C LEU A 25 -14.44 -36.33 -45.24
N ASN A 26 -15.21 -37.41 -44.99
CA ASN A 26 -15.10 -38.34 -43.85
C ASN A 26 -15.03 -39.83 -44.27
N ALA A 27 -15.07 -40.74 -43.26
CA ALA A 27 -15.27 -42.21 -43.28
C ALA A 27 -14.01 -43.08 -43.53
N ASP A 28 -13.82 -44.29 -42.98
CA ASP A 28 -14.45 -45.08 -41.88
C ASP A 28 -13.56 -46.33 -41.59
N MET A 29 -13.70 -47.23 -40.58
CA MET A 29 -14.61 -47.45 -39.42
C MET A 29 -13.85 -48.27 -38.32
N PRO A 30 -14.40 -48.54 -37.12
CA PRO A 30 -13.77 -49.33 -36.03
C PRO A 30 -14.41 -50.76 -35.95
N PRO A 31 -14.92 -51.39 -34.84
CA PRO A 31 -15.07 -51.09 -33.38
C PRO A 31 -13.99 -51.81 -32.51
N TYR A 32 -13.98 -51.90 -31.17
CA TYR A 32 -14.72 -51.40 -29.98
C TYR A 32 -13.67 -50.85 -28.97
N GLN A 33 -13.87 -49.98 -27.97
CA GLN A 33 -15.00 -49.38 -27.23
C GLN A 33 -15.29 -49.96 -25.81
N MET A 34 -15.14 -49.10 -24.78
CA MET A 34 -15.89 -49.08 -23.50
C MET A 34 -16.14 -47.60 -23.13
N ASN A 35 -17.22 -47.32 -22.39
CA ASN A 35 -17.87 -45.99 -22.30
C ASN A 35 -17.98 -45.43 -20.85
N CYS A 36 -18.14 -44.09 -20.76
CA CYS A 36 -19.14 -43.28 -20.00
C CYS A 36 -19.60 -43.67 -18.55
N GLU A 37 -20.00 -42.75 -17.65
CA GLU A 37 -20.05 -41.25 -17.66
C GLU A 37 -20.34 -40.60 -16.28
N GLN A 38 -20.12 -39.27 -16.21
CA GLN A 38 -20.87 -38.22 -15.45
C GLN A 38 -20.82 -38.06 -13.90
N ALA A 39 -21.15 -36.82 -13.50
CA ALA A 39 -21.64 -36.32 -12.19
C ALA A 39 -20.67 -35.89 -11.04
N GLU A 40 -20.12 -34.66 -11.19
CA GLU A 40 -20.03 -33.56 -10.17
C GLU A 40 -19.32 -33.70 -8.78
N THR A 41 -19.18 -32.52 -8.12
CA THR A 41 -18.79 -32.20 -6.72
C THR A 41 -17.35 -32.37 -6.16
N SER A 42 -16.61 -31.26 -6.20
CA SER A 42 -15.80 -30.66 -5.09
C SER A 42 -14.69 -31.45 -4.33
N ALA A 43 -13.45 -31.31 -4.80
CA ALA A 43 -12.19 -31.12 -4.01
C ALA A 43 -11.13 -30.58 -4.99
N VAL A 44 -10.24 -29.59 -4.75
CA VAL A 44 -9.53 -29.05 -3.55
C VAL A 44 -8.39 -29.94 -3.05
N GLY A 45 -7.16 -29.62 -3.49
CA GLY A 45 -5.90 -30.23 -3.06
C GLY A 45 -5.42 -31.38 -3.98
N ALA A 46 -4.12 -31.59 -4.20
CA ALA A 46 -2.95 -30.74 -3.92
C ALA A 46 -1.74 -31.24 -4.75
N LEU A 47 -0.72 -30.40 -5.00
CA LEU A 47 0.68 -30.81 -5.25
C LEU A 47 1.61 -29.59 -5.37
N SER A 48 2.28 -29.18 -4.28
CA SER A 48 3.26 -28.08 -4.30
C SER A 48 4.28 -28.11 -3.14
N ASN A 49 4.97 -29.25 -2.95
CA ASN A 49 5.87 -29.46 -1.82
C ASN A 49 7.22 -28.74 -1.93
N ILE A 50 7.34 -27.54 -1.34
CA ILE A 50 8.59 -26.99 -0.81
C ILE A 50 8.34 -26.35 0.58
N TYR A 51 8.71 -27.07 1.64
CA TYR A 51 8.79 -26.61 3.03
C TYR A 51 7.53 -25.98 3.67
N TYR A 52 6.52 -26.79 3.96
CA TYR A 52 6.18 -27.24 5.33
C TYR A 52 5.20 -28.41 5.20
N ASP A 53 5.41 -29.50 5.94
CA ASP A 53 4.59 -30.71 5.86
C ASP A 53 4.19 -31.14 7.28
N GLY A 54 2.98 -31.63 7.47
CA GLY A 54 2.42 -31.86 8.81
C GLY A 54 1.04 -32.53 8.82
N HIS A 55 1.06 -33.85 8.98
CA HIS A 55 0.00 -34.76 9.48
C HIS A 55 -1.47 -34.62 9.00
N PRO A 56 -2.09 -35.75 8.64
CA PRO A 56 -3.46 -36.07 9.00
C PRO A 56 -3.55 -36.93 10.28
N SER A 57 -4.75 -36.99 10.87
CA SER A 57 -5.06 -37.56 12.18
C SER A 57 -5.45 -39.05 12.17
N LEU A 58 -5.40 -39.67 13.36
CA LEU A 58 -6.14 -40.89 13.69
C LEU A 58 -7.50 -40.54 14.35
N PRO A 59 -8.52 -41.42 14.27
CA PRO A 59 -9.87 -41.13 14.75
C PRO A 59 -10.03 -41.29 16.27
N GLN A 60 -11.20 -40.85 16.76
CA GLN A 60 -11.68 -41.10 18.13
C GLN A 60 -12.12 -42.55 18.32
N ASP A 61 -12.03 -43.06 19.55
CA ASP A 61 -12.81 -44.21 19.99
C ASP A 61 -13.24 -44.05 21.46
N ASN A 62 -14.34 -44.69 21.85
CA ASN A 62 -14.95 -44.52 23.17
C ASN A 62 -14.54 -45.62 24.16
N ALA A 63 -14.05 -45.24 25.35
CA ALA A 63 -14.07 -46.11 26.52
C ALA A 63 -14.18 -45.30 27.82
N SER A 64 -15.19 -45.60 28.63
CA SER A 64 -15.30 -45.14 30.01
C SER A 64 -14.86 -46.24 30.98
N ILE A 65 -14.16 -45.87 32.04
CA ILE A 65 -14.02 -46.63 33.30
C ILE A 65 -13.57 -45.66 34.39
N SER A 66 -14.11 -45.81 35.59
CA SER A 66 -13.75 -45.05 36.79
C SER A 66 -13.02 -45.95 37.79
N ILE A 67 -12.17 -45.37 38.63
CA ILE A 67 -11.84 -45.77 40.02
C ILE A 67 -10.93 -44.70 40.63
N ALA A 68 -10.81 -44.64 41.97
CA ALA A 68 -10.34 -43.47 42.70
C ALA A 68 -9.16 -43.75 43.67
N MET A 69 -8.60 -42.65 44.19
CA MET A 69 -7.81 -42.52 45.44
C MET A 69 -6.46 -43.24 45.59
N SER A 70 -5.40 -42.45 45.74
CA SER A 70 -4.45 -42.57 46.86
C SER A 70 -3.53 -41.33 47.00
N GLU A 71 -3.29 -40.93 48.25
CA GLU A 71 -2.21 -40.04 48.72
C GLU A 71 -1.43 -40.80 49.82
N PRO A 72 -0.42 -40.20 50.49
CA PRO A 72 0.91 -39.82 49.99
C PRO A 72 1.99 -40.75 50.66
N PRO A 73 3.27 -40.38 50.97
CA PRO A 73 3.64 -39.25 51.84
C PRO A 73 4.92 -38.43 51.47
N ASP A 74 4.91 -37.17 51.92
CA ASP A 74 6.00 -36.36 52.49
C ASP A 74 7.49 -36.61 52.20
N THR A 75 8.21 -35.52 51.86
CA THR A 75 9.17 -34.96 52.86
C THR A 75 9.38 -33.45 52.75
N MET A 76 9.21 -32.76 53.89
CA MET A 76 9.64 -31.39 54.24
C MET A 76 11.18 -31.30 54.41
N CYS A 77 11.89 -30.16 54.53
CA CYS A 77 11.65 -28.71 54.31
C CYS A 77 13.00 -27.94 54.30
N CYS A 78 12.93 -26.59 54.32
CA CYS A 78 13.99 -25.55 54.47
C CYS A 78 14.48 -24.93 53.14
N GLY A 79 14.63 -23.60 53.03
CA GLY A 79 14.28 -22.51 53.94
C GLY A 79 14.66 -21.14 53.35
N SER A 80 13.86 -20.09 53.60
CA SER A 80 14.10 -18.71 53.16
C SER A 80 15.41 -18.13 53.76
N THR A 81 16.07 -17.11 53.19
CA THR A 81 15.59 -15.73 52.97
C THR A 81 16.32 -14.95 51.86
N SER A 82 15.85 -13.73 51.58
CA SER A 82 16.34 -12.76 50.58
C SER A 82 17.38 -11.76 51.12
N SER A 83 18.26 -11.27 50.24
CA SER A 83 18.50 -9.82 50.09
C SER A 83 19.00 -9.49 48.67
N THR A 84 18.82 -8.23 48.28
CA THR A 84 19.56 -7.57 47.18
C THR A 84 20.91 -7.06 47.71
N ASP A 85 21.91 -6.92 46.84
CA ASP A 85 22.90 -5.83 46.87
C ASP A 85 23.71 -5.81 45.55
N ASP A 86 24.42 -4.71 45.29
CA ASP A 86 25.06 -4.40 44.00
C ASP A 86 26.23 -5.32 43.60
N PHE A 87 26.44 -5.48 42.29
CA PHE A 87 27.60 -6.18 41.73
C PHE A 87 28.40 -5.28 40.76
N ASP A 88 29.42 -4.60 41.29
CA ASP A 88 30.31 -3.72 40.52
C ASP A 88 31.19 -4.52 39.53
N PHE A 89 31.18 -4.08 38.27
CA PHE A 89 31.86 -4.73 37.16
C PHE A 89 33.36 -4.41 37.09
N ASP A 90 33.79 -3.25 37.59
CA ASP A 90 35.18 -2.80 37.39
C ASP A 90 36.22 -3.62 38.18
N GLN A 91 35.85 -4.07 39.39
CA GLN A 91 36.75 -4.84 40.25
C GLN A 91 37.11 -6.21 39.66
N SER A 92 36.23 -6.79 38.82
CA SER A 92 36.51 -8.07 38.14
C SER A 92 37.50 -7.92 36.99
N TYR A 93 37.51 -6.78 36.29
CA TYR A 93 38.42 -6.54 35.17
C TYR A 93 39.88 -6.42 35.64
N ARG A 94 40.11 -5.71 36.76
CA ARG A 94 41.46 -5.49 37.30
C ARG A 94 42.18 -6.78 37.72
N ARG A 95 41.43 -7.78 38.24
CA ARG A 95 41.99 -9.10 38.62
C ARG A 95 42.45 -9.94 37.42
N LEU A 96 41.86 -9.76 36.24
CA LEU A 96 42.26 -10.47 35.02
C LEU A 96 43.55 -9.91 34.40
N VAL A 97 43.89 -8.64 34.64
CA VAL A 97 45.10 -7.99 34.11
C VAL A 97 46.34 -8.33 34.95
N GLN A 98 46.21 -8.53 36.27
CA GLN A 98 47.35 -8.82 37.15
C GLN A 98 47.94 -10.23 36.95
N ASN A 99 47.14 -11.23 36.60
CA ASN A 99 47.59 -12.62 36.41
C ASN A 99 48.39 -12.88 35.12
N ALA A 100 48.65 -11.85 34.28
CA ALA A 100 49.45 -11.99 33.06
C ALA A 100 50.96 -11.72 33.26
N ASN A 101 51.38 -11.16 34.40
CA ASN A 101 52.74 -10.62 34.60
C ASN A 101 53.66 -11.45 35.53
N SER A 102 53.24 -12.62 36.00
CA SER A 102 54.07 -13.49 36.85
C SER A 102 54.24 -14.89 36.24
N LEU A 103 55.22 -15.01 35.34
CA LEU A 103 55.99 -16.23 35.01
C LEU A 103 57.05 -15.90 33.94
N ARG A 104 58.03 -15.07 34.31
CA ARG A 104 59.35 -15.01 33.65
C ARG A 104 60.40 -15.54 34.61
N GLY A 105 61.24 -16.45 34.13
CA GLY A 105 62.40 -16.99 34.84
C GLY A 105 63.28 -17.71 33.83
N ASP A 106 64.40 -17.09 33.48
CA ASP A 106 65.40 -17.64 32.55
C ASP A 106 66.36 -18.60 33.26
N VAL A 107 66.98 -19.52 32.51
CA VAL A 107 68.38 -20.02 32.65
C VAL A 107 68.67 -21.13 31.60
N TYR A 108 69.61 -20.84 30.68
CA TYR A 108 70.66 -21.65 30.00
C TYR A 108 70.52 -23.19 29.74
N PHE A 109 71.16 -23.85 28.74
CA PHE A 109 72.14 -23.46 27.68
C PHE A 109 72.22 -24.55 26.54
N GLN A 110 72.70 -24.16 25.34
CA GLN A 110 73.48 -24.97 24.33
C GLN A 110 72.87 -26.25 23.67
N SER A 111 73.38 -26.81 22.55
CA SER A 111 73.91 -26.23 21.28
C SER A 111 74.18 -27.30 20.18
N CYS A 112 74.08 -26.90 18.89
CA CYS A 112 74.79 -27.41 17.69
C CYS A 112 74.64 -28.85 17.13
N GLN A 113 74.31 -28.90 15.81
CA GLN A 113 74.86 -29.77 14.73
C GLN A 113 74.68 -31.32 14.84
N HIS A 114 74.50 -32.10 13.77
CA HIS A 114 75.21 -32.08 12.47
C HIS A 114 74.49 -32.89 11.35
N LEU A 115 75.02 -32.75 10.12
CA LEU A 115 75.02 -33.72 8.99
C LEU A 115 73.80 -33.88 8.06
N SER A 116 74.10 -34.43 6.88
CA SER A 116 73.31 -34.49 5.65
C SER A 116 73.80 -35.67 4.80
N SER A 117 72.93 -36.37 4.06
CA SER A 117 73.13 -36.59 2.61
C SER A 117 72.08 -37.48 1.92
N LYS A 118 71.70 -37.04 0.71
CA LYS A 118 71.36 -37.78 -0.53
C LYS A 118 71.28 -39.33 -0.51
N ALA A 119 70.23 -39.83 -1.15
CA ALA A 119 70.35 -40.85 -2.20
C ALA A 119 69.31 -40.58 -3.31
N LEU A 120 69.66 -40.81 -4.58
CA LEU A 120 68.72 -40.85 -5.71
C LEU A 120 68.71 -42.27 -6.28
N THR A 121 67.56 -42.70 -6.79
CA THR A 121 67.52 -43.50 -8.01
C THR A 121 66.28 -43.17 -8.84
N ASN A 122 66.47 -42.97 -10.14
CA ASN A 122 65.39 -42.84 -11.10
C ASN A 122 64.93 -44.23 -11.56
N GLN A 123 63.69 -44.34 -12.02
CA GLN A 123 63.46 -44.71 -13.43
C GLN A 123 62.10 -44.22 -13.93
N ARG A 124 62.11 -43.66 -15.14
CA ARG A 124 60.91 -43.44 -15.97
C ARG A 124 60.78 -44.62 -16.92
N GLN A 125 59.56 -45.05 -17.23
CA GLN A 125 59.17 -45.21 -18.63
C GLN A 125 57.65 -45.16 -18.85
N LYS A 126 57.30 -45.01 -20.13
CA LYS A 126 56.01 -44.85 -20.80
C LYS A 126 56.07 -45.84 -22.02
N PRO A 127 55.03 -46.05 -22.86
CA PRO A 127 53.64 -45.54 -22.86
C PRO A 127 52.59 -46.63 -23.21
N ASN A 128 51.43 -46.22 -23.77
CA ASN A 128 50.62 -46.94 -24.78
C ASN A 128 49.80 -48.19 -24.38
N THR A 129 48.71 -48.60 -25.06
CA THR A 129 47.58 -47.88 -25.75
C THR A 129 46.42 -48.86 -26.04
N LEU A 130 45.20 -48.33 -26.18
CA LEU A 130 44.06 -48.83 -27.01
C LEU A 130 43.14 -50.00 -26.58
N SER A 131 41.91 -49.89 -27.09
CA SER A 131 40.91 -50.91 -27.50
C SER A 131 40.35 -51.96 -26.52
N SER A 132 39.12 -51.69 -26.07
CA SER A 132 37.92 -52.55 -26.10
C SER A 132 37.99 -54.01 -26.58
N VAL A 133 37.22 -54.88 -25.90
CA VAL A 133 36.24 -55.81 -26.52
C VAL A 133 35.19 -56.29 -25.47
N LYS A 134 34.11 -56.93 -25.91
CA LYS A 134 33.02 -57.55 -25.10
C LYS A 134 33.54 -58.89 -24.46
N THR A 135 32.84 -59.73 -23.68
CA THR A 135 31.40 -60.04 -23.53
C THR A 135 31.16 -60.90 -22.26
N GLN A 136 29.90 -60.98 -21.79
CA GLN A 136 29.24 -62.10 -21.08
C GLN A 136 29.77 -62.73 -19.76
N GLU A 137 28.84 -62.76 -18.79
CA GLU A 137 28.35 -63.92 -17.99
C GLU A 137 29.33 -64.89 -17.28
N GLY A 138 29.14 -65.02 -15.96
CA GLY A 138 29.70 -66.06 -15.10
C GLY A 138 29.24 -65.85 -13.64
N ALA A 139 28.79 -66.90 -12.94
CA ALA A 139 28.12 -66.80 -11.63
C ALA A 139 28.87 -67.51 -10.48
N HIS A 140 28.36 -67.30 -9.25
CA HIS A 140 28.80 -67.86 -7.96
C HIS A 140 30.13 -67.35 -7.36
N GLY A 141 30.24 -67.44 -6.03
CA GLY A 141 31.46 -67.12 -5.27
C GLY A 141 31.25 -66.13 -4.11
N THR A 142 30.56 -66.55 -3.04
CA THR A 142 30.44 -65.74 -1.81
C THR A 142 31.78 -65.62 -1.08
N ASN A 143 32.15 -64.40 -0.66
CA ASN A 143 33.05 -64.23 0.49
C ASN A 143 32.90 -62.83 1.10
N LEU A 144 32.53 -62.75 2.38
CA LEU A 144 32.47 -61.48 3.10
C LEU A 144 33.88 -61.01 3.48
N ARG A 145 34.22 -59.76 3.15
CA ARG A 145 35.29 -59.03 3.83
C ARG A 145 34.74 -57.80 4.54
N LYS A 146 34.86 -57.78 5.86
CA LYS A 146 34.53 -56.63 6.73
C LYS A 146 35.60 -55.55 6.58
N THR A 147 35.40 -54.59 5.67
CA THR A 147 36.29 -53.42 5.51
C THR A 147 35.57 -52.07 5.44
N SER A 148 34.25 -52.02 5.31
CA SER A 148 33.49 -50.76 5.12
C SER A 148 33.65 -49.76 6.27
N ASP A 149 33.47 -50.21 7.51
CA ASP A 149 33.16 -49.28 8.62
C ASP A 149 34.38 -48.47 9.07
N ARG A 150 35.57 -49.08 9.05
CA ARG A 150 36.83 -48.38 9.37
C ARG A 150 37.16 -47.30 8.35
N ASP A 151 36.94 -47.56 7.06
CA ASP A 151 37.19 -46.56 6.02
C ASP A 151 36.15 -45.42 6.09
N PHE A 152 34.89 -45.74 6.41
CA PHE A 152 33.85 -44.73 6.63
C PHE A 152 34.12 -43.85 7.86
N GLU A 153 34.60 -44.44 8.96
CA GLU A 153 34.93 -43.70 10.18
C GLU A 153 36.21 -42.87 10.02
N MET A 154 37.24 -43.43 9.38
CA MET A 154 38.46 -42.71 9.01
C MET A 154 38.15 -41.53 8.06
N GLU A 155 37.29 -41.69 7.07
CA GLU A 155 36.89 -40.55 6.24
C GLU A 155 36.04 -39.53 7.03
N ARG A 156 35.15 -39.97 7.91
CA ARG A 156 34.39 -39.08 8.82
C ARG A 156 35.32 -38.22 9.67
N GLU A 157 36.43 -38.78 10.15
CA GLU A 157 37.47 -38.07 10.89
C GLU A 157 38.32 -37.14 10.01
N LEU A 158 38.74 -37.59 8.82
CA LEU A 158 39.44 -36.74 7.83
C LEU A 158 38.56 -35.57 7.32
N ARG A 159 37.23 -35.72 7.33
CA ARG A 159 36.27 -34.64 7.08
C ARG A 159 36.13 -33.70 8.29
N ARG A 160 36.10 -34.21 9.53
CA ARG A 160 36.16 -33.39 10.75
C ARG A 160 37.44 -32.55 10.82
N LEU A 161 38.60 -33.13 10.51
CA LEU A 161 39.89 -32.44 10.51
C LEU A 161 39.94 -31.33 9.46
N ARG A 162 39.51 -31.59 8.22
CA ARG A 162 39.39 -30.56 7.17
C ARG A 162 38.45 -29.42 7.57
N ASN A 163 37.31 -29.72 8.20
CA ASN A 163 36.37 -28.69 8.68
C ASN A 163 36.95 -27.87 9.85
N ASN A 164 37.69 -28.50 10.77
CA ASN A 164 38.39 -27.82 11.85
C ASN A 164 39.51 -26.91 11.31
N GLU A 165 40.23 -27.32 10.27
CA GLU A 165 41.24 -26.48 9.64
C GLU A 165 40.61 -25.33 8.85
N ALA A 166 39.53 -25.56 8.10
CA ALA A 166 38.76 -24.51 7.43
C ALA A 166 38.21 -23.47 8.43
N SER A 167 37.71 -23.93 9.58
CA SER A 167 37.30 -23.07 10.70
C SER A 167 38.48 -22.25 11.26
N ARG A 168 39.66 -22.86 11.45
CA ARG A 168 40.88 -22.15 11.86
C ARG A 168 41.34 -21.12 10.81
N ARG A 169 41.29 -21.45 9.51
CA ARG A 169 41.59 -20.50 8.40
C ARG A 169 40.59 -19.34 8.39
N SER A 170 39.29 -19.61 8.51
CA SER A 170 38.24 -18.58 8.59
C SER A 170 38.39 -17.68 9.83
N ARG A 171 38.74 -18.23 11.00
CA ARG A 171 39.04 -17.44 12.21
C ARG A 171 40.27 -16.54 12.03
N ARG A 172 41.34 -17.04 11.40
CA ARG A 172 42.54 -16.25 11.06
C ARG A 172 42.19 -15.12 10.07
N GLU A 173 41.39 -15.40 9.05
CA GLU A 173 40.98 -14.39 8.08
C GLU A 173 40.04 -13.35 8.69
N LYS A 174 39.09 -13.76 9.53
CA LYS A 174 38.25 -12.83 10.32
C LYS A 174 39.11 -11.93 11.22
N LYS A 175 40.11 -12.47 11.93
CA LYS A 175 41.03 -11.65 12.73
C LYS A 175 41.83 -10.67 11.87
N ARG A 176 42.29 -11.08 10.67
CA ARG A 176 42.94 -10.16 9.71
C ARG A 176 42.02 -9.05 9.22
N ARG A 177 40.76 -9.37 8.88
CA ARG A 177 39.74 -8.38 8.48
C ARG A 177 39.37 -7.45 9.63
N PHE A 178 39.30 -7.95 10.87
CA PHE A 178 39.03 -7.15 12.07
C PHE A 178 40.16 -6.12 12.32
N LEU A 179 41.42 -6.55 12.28
CA LEU A 179 42.58 -5.66 12.41
C LEU A 179 42.62 -4.57 11.31
N GLU A 180 42.26 -4.90 10.06
CA GLU A 180 42.13 -3.91 8.98
C GLU A 180 40.95 -2.95 9.20
N ILE A 181 39.86 -3.40 9.83
CA ILE A 181 38.73 -2.53 10.21
C ILE A 181 39.14 -1.61 11.37
N GLU A 182 39.84 -2.10 12.40
CA GLU A 182 40.38 -1.27 13.48
C GLU A 182 41.34 -0.20 12.93
N ARG A 183 42.25 -0.58 12.02
CA ARG A 183 43.15 0.34 11.32
C ARG A 183 42.36 1.44 10.58
N ARG A 184 41.32 1.07 9.84
CA ARG A 184 40.41 2.00 9.13
C ARG A 184 39.58 2.87 10.07
N VAL A 185 39.20 2.38 11.25
CA VAL A 185 38.46 3.16 12.25
C VAL A 185 39.35 4.26 12.83
N GLU A 186 40.63 4.00 13.09
CA GLU A 186 41.56 5.05 13.51
C GLU A 186 41.89 6.04 12.37
N GLU A 187 42.05 5.58 11.13
CA GLU A 187 42.15 6.48 9.95
C GLU A 187 40.91 7.38 9.83
N MET A 188 39.72 6.82 10.03
CA MET A 188 38.45 7.54 9.95
C MET A 188 38.27 8.52 11.12
N LYS A 189 38.64 8.15 12.35
CA LYS A 189 38.68 9.07 13.51
C LYS A 189 39.64 10.24 13.24
N ALA A 190 40.82 9.97 12.69
CA ALA A 190 41.79 11.01 12.38
C ALA A 190 41.27 12.00 11.31
N SER A 191 40.58 11.51 10.27
CA SER A 191 39.91 12.38 9.29
C SER A 191 38.69 13.11 9.88
N ASN A 192 37.90 12.46 10.72
CA ASN A 192 36.73 13.07 11.34
C ASN A 192 37.13 14.17 12.34
N LYS A 193 38.28 14.03 13.02
CA LYS A 193 38.86 15.12 13.81
C LYS A 193 39.22 16.32 12.92
N ARG A 194 39.96 16.12 11.81
CA ARG A 194 40.31 17.21 10.88
C ARG A 194 39.07 17.93 10.35
N LEU A 195 37.98 17.21 10.11
CA LEU A 195 36.70 17.79 9.72
C LEU A 195 36.06 18.62 10.85
N SER A 196 36.12 18.18 12.11
CA SER A 196 35.69 19.00 13.25
C SER A 196 36.57 20.24 13.42
N ASP A 197 37.89 20.10 13.31
CA ASP A 197 38.85 21.21 13.39
C ASP A 197 38.55 22.27 12.30
N PHE A 198 38.25 21.84 11.07
CA PHE A 198 37.84 22.71 9.95
C PHE A 198 36.44 23.33 10.08
N VAL A 199 35.49 22.65 10.72
CA VAL A 199 34.16 23.22 11.03
C VAL A 199 34.29 24.36 12.05
N LEU A 200 35.15 24.21 13.06
CA LEU A 200 35.44 25.29 14.03
C LEU A 200 36.12 26.50 13.36
N GLU A 201 36.97 26.27 12.37
CA GLU A 201 37.57 27.33 11.54
C GLU A 201 36.51 28.08 10.72
N LEU A 202 35.58 27.35 10.08
CA LEU A 202 34.45 27.95 9.35
C LEU A 202 33.49 28.72 10.25
N ASP A 203 33.16 28.21 11.44
CA ASP A 203 32.30 28.92 12.39
C ASP A 203 32.95 30.25 12.85
N SER A 204 34.27 30.28 13.05
CA SER A 204 35.01 31.52 13.34
C SER A 204 34.89 32.54 12.20
N ILE A 205 35.04 32.11 10.94
CA ILE A 205 34.89 32.97 9.75
C ILE A 205 33.45 33.47 9.61
N ILE A 206 32.46 32.66 9.99
CA ILE A 206 31.04 33.03 9.98
C ILE A 206 30.74 34.11 11.03
N GLU A 207 31.34 34.06 12.23
CA GLU A 207 31.17 35.13 13.22
C GLU A 207 31.89 36.43 12.82
N GLU A 208 33.07 36.38 12.20
CA GLU A 208 33.69 37.57 11.60
C GLU A 208 32.80 38.21 10.51
N ALA A 209 32.24 37.39 9.61
CA ALA A 209 31.33 37.87 8.58
C ALA A 209 30.03 38.46 9.16
N LYS A 210 29.48 37.89 10.24
CA LYS A 210 28.34 38.46 10.97
C LYS A 210 28.70 39.81 11.60
N ALA A 211 29.87 39.94 12.21
CA ALA A 211 30.34 41.20 12.80
C ALA A 211 30.46 42.31 11.74
N MET A 212 31.02 41.99 10.56
CA MET A 212 31.08 42.93 9.44
C MET A 212 29.68 43.33 8.93
N LEU A 213 28.75 42.37 8.78
CA LEU A 213 27.37 42.65 8.33
C LEU A 213 26.57 43.49 9.33
N LEU A 214 26.81 43.33 10.64
CA LEU A 214 26.16 44.13 11.68
C LEU A 214 26.64 45.59 11.71
N ALA A 215 27.89 45.86 11.31
CA ALA A 215 28.45 47.21 11.26
C ALA A 215 27.84 48.12 10.17
N VAL A 216 27.18 47.55 9.16
CA VAL A 216 26.65 48.29 8.00
C VAL A 216 25.30 48.98 8.29
N ARG A 217 24.69 48.78 9.46
CA ARG A 217 23.29 49.19 9.73
C ARG A 217 23.11 50.53 10.44
N THR A 218 23.67 51.62 9.89
CA THR A 218 23.28 52.99 10.25
C THR A 218 21.92 53.34 9.63
N PRO A 219 20.89 53.75 10.39
CA PRO A 219 19.54 53.96 9.85
C PRO A 219 19.33 55.38 9.31
N GLY A 220 19.19 55.52 7.98
CA GLY A 220 18.56 56.72 7.40
C GLY A 220 19.03 57.16 6.01
N GLU A 221 18.60 56.49 4.95
CA GLU A 221 18.36 57.11 3.63
C GLU A 221 17.42 56.23 2.76
N PRO A 222 16.67 56.78 1.77
CA PRO A 222 15.62 56.04 1.05
C PRO A 222 16.12 55.25 -0.17
N CYS A 223 15.46 54.14 -0.50
CA CYS A 223 15.77 53.36 -1.71
C CYS A 223 15.27 54.04 -3.01
N PRO A 224 16.09 54.12 -4.08
CA PRO A 224 15.64 54.46 -5.42
C PRO A 224 14.89 53.29 -6.10
N PRO A 225 14.11 53.54 -7.18
CA PRO A 225 13.22 52.55 -7.79
C PRO A 225 13.94 51.51 -8.68
N ALA A 226 13.20 50.45 -9.02
CA ALA A 226 13.73 49.24 -9.65
C ALA A 226 14.21 49.43 -11.11
N LEU A 227 15.37 48.84 -11.40
CA LEU A 227 15.75 48.36 -12.73
C LEU A 227 15.64 46.83 -12.75
N GLY A 228 15.09 46.28 -13.82
CA GLY A 228 14.79 44.84 -13.93
C GLY A 228 15.70 44.08 -14.89
N GLY A 229 15.51 42.76 -14.95
CA GLY A 229 16.00 41.92 -16.04
C GLY A 229 17.29 41.14 -15.76
N HIS A 230 17.12 39.82 -15.60
CA HIS A 230 18.12 38.76 -15.75
C HIS A 230 19.14 38.49 -14.62
N LEU A 231 19.55 37.21 -14.59
CA LEU A 231 20.75 36.63 -13.95
C LEU A 231 20.88 36.66 -12.41
N PHE A 232 20.23 35.68 -11.76
CA PHE A 232 20.82 35.00 -10.60
C PHE A 232 20.72 33.47 -10.77
N PRO A 233 21.84 32.74 -10.93
CA PRO A 233 21.85 31.28 -10.96
C PRO A 233 21.48 30.67 -9.61
N ARG A 234 20.81 29.51 -9.60
CA ARG A 234 20.66 28.70 -8.39
C ARG A 234 22.00 28.03 -8.06
N LEU A 235 22.67 28.52 -7.02
CA LEU A 235 23.86 27.87 -6.45
C LEU A 235 23.46 26.56 -5.75
N HIS A 236 23.67 25.44 -6.43
CA HIS A 236 23.82 24.14 -5.78
C HIS A 236 25.28 23.98 -5.32
N PRO A 237 25.56 23.50 -4.08
CA PRO A 237 26.92 23.22 -3.65
C PRO A 237 27.48 21.95 -4.31
N ASP A 238 28.27 22.11 -5.37
CA ASP A 238 29.02 21.00 -6.00
C ASP A 238 30.23 20.59 -5.15
N PHE A 239 30.02 19.71 -4.16
CA PHE A 239 31.11 19.06 -3.43
C PHE A 239 31.67 17.85 -4.19
N SER A 240 32.37 18.12 -5.30
CA SER A 240 33.06 17.10 -6.10
C SER A 240 34.38 16.63 -5.48
N ASN A 241 34.32 15.82 -4.42
CA ASN A 241 35.52 15.18 -3.85
C ASN A 241 35.73 13.76 -4.44
N SER A 242 36.53 13.69 -5.51
CA SER A 242 36.82 12.46 -6.26
C SER A 242 37.86 11.58 -5.56
N PHE A 243 37.45 10.81 -4.55
CA PHE A 243 38.27 9.70 -4.06
C PHE A 243 38.28 8.56 -5.09
N HIS A 244 39.34 8.51 -5.89
CA HIS A 244 39.63 7.41 -6.80
C HIS A 244 39.89 6.11 -6.02
N TYR A 245 38.86 5.27 -5.93
CA TYR A 245 39.02 3.89 -5.48
C TYR A 245 39.19 3.01 -6.72
N GLU A 246 40.41 2.56 -7.00
CA GLU A 246 40.68 1.63 -8.10
C GLU A 246 40.07 0.25 -7.80
N ALA A 247 38.81 0.07 -8.22
CA ALA A 247 38.14 -1.22 -8.21
C ALA A 247 38.68 -2.10 -9.35
N SER A 248 39.44 -3.14 -9.00
CA SER A 248 40.02 -4.09 -9.96
C SER A 248 38.95 -4.91 -10.69
N THR A 249 38.52 -4.41 -11.86
CA THR A 249 38.19 -5.17 -13.08
C THR A 249 37.43 -6.49 -12.94
N THR A 250 36.22 -6.47 -12.36
CA THR A 250 35.10 -7.34 -12.80
C THR A 250 33.74 -6.67 -12.56
N SER A 251 33.24 -5.89 -13.52
CA SER A 251 31.94 -5.18 -13.41
C SER A 251 31.05 -5.32 -14.66
N ASP A 252 30.32 -6.43 -14.74
CA ASP A 252 29.34 -6.69 -15.82
C ASP A 252 27.94 -6.11 -15.50
N THR A 253 27.91 -4.94 -14.86
CA THR A 253 26.71 -4.30 -14.31
C THR A 253 26.73 -2.79 -14.51
N LYS A 254 26.19 -2.30 -15.63
CA LYS A 254 26.01 -0.86 -15.90
C LYS A 254 24.78 -0.29 -15.20
N TYR A 255 24.75 -0.37 -13.87
CA TYR A 255 23.80 0.44 -13.10
C TYR A 255 24.23 1.91 -13.22
N HIS A 256 23.38 2.77 -13.80
CA HIS A 256 23.64 4.19 -13.92
C HIS A 256 23.05 4.96 -12.71
N PRO A 257 23.87 5.40 -11.73
CA PRO A 257 23.39 6.05 -10.51
C PRO A 257 22.91 7.49 -10.71
N ARG A 258 23.10 8.08 -11.90
CA ARG A 258 22.74 9.47 -12.24
C ARG A 258 21.42 9.62 -13.03
N CYS A 259 20.56 8.60 -13.02
CA CYS A 259 19.26 8.68 -13.68
C CYS A 259 18.25 9.50 -12.85
N THR A 260 17.66 10.51 -13.50
CA THR A 260 16.52 11.29 -13.04
C THR A 260 15.42 11.24 -14.10
N MET A 261 14.24 11.81 -13.80
CA MET A 261 13.14 11.91 -14.77
C MET A 261 13.51 12.71 -16.02
N ASP A 262 14.49 13.62 -15.93
CA ASP A 262 14.97 14.44 -17.05
C ASP A 262 16.10 13.77 -17.86
N THR A 263 16.89 12.89 -17.24
CA THR A 263 18.09 12.30 -17.88
C THR A 263 17.88 10.89 -18.43
N CYS A 264 16.96 10.11 -17.86
CA CYS A 264 16.74 8.70 -18.23
C CYS A 264 15.29 8.36 -18.61
N PHE A 265 14.37 9.33 -18.60
CA PHE A 265 12.98 9.15 -19.01
C PHE A 265 12.58 10.21 -20.06
N ASP A 266 11.61 9.86 -20.90
CA ASP A 266 11.06 10.75 -21.93
C ASP A 266 9.63 11.15 -21.59
N SER A 267 9.51 12.30 -20.92
CA SER A 267 8.21 12.90 -20.59
C SER A 267 7.41 13.32 -21.83
N SER A 268 8.05 13.54 -22.98
CA SER A 268 7.35 13.93 -24.21
C SER A 268 6.40 12.85 -24.74
N ARG A 269 6.65 11.58 -24.40
CA ARG A 269 5.76 10.45 -24.72
C ARG A 269 4.48 10.39 -23.86
N CYS A 270 4.36 11.25 -22.85
CA CYS A 270 3.41 11.08 -21.74
C CYS A 270 2.23 12.08 -21.74
N LEU A 271 1.95 12.72 -22.88
CA LEU A 271 0.76 13.58 -23.10
C LEU A 271 -0.56 12.88 -22.68
N LYS A 272 -0.61 11.55 -22.80
CA LYS A 272 -1.55 10.69 -22.07
C LYS A 272 -0.74 9.63 -21.34
N PHE A 273 -0.95 9.45 -20.04
CA PHE A 273 -0.25 8.42 -19.28
C PHE A 273 -0.80 7.02 -19.62
N LYS A 274 -0.11 6.33 -20.53
CA LYS A 274 -0.44 4.97 -20.99
C LYS A 274 0.74 4.02 -20.86
N VAL A 275 0.45 2.78 -20.51
CA VAL A 275 1.40 1.70 -20.22
C VAL A 275 1.17 0.58 -21.22
N TYR A 276 2.23 0.19 -21.93
CA TYR A 276 2.23 -0.95 -22.82
C TYR A 276 2.97 -2.13 -22.17
N VAL A 277 2.31 -3.28 -22.15
CA VAL A 277 2.92 -4.57 -21.77
C VAL A 277 3.30 -5.29 -23.07
N TYR A 278 4.56 -5.73 -23.17
CA TYR A 278 4.99 -6.50 -24.35
C TYR A 278 4.22 -7.84 -24.46
N PRO A 279 4.05 -8.39 -25.68
CA PRO A 279 3.51 -9.74 -25.84
C PRO A 279 4.43 -10.77 -25.18
N ASP A 280 3.87 -11.89 -24.74
CA ASP A 280 4.61 -12.96 -24.07
C ASP A 280 5.53 -13.70 -25.09
N ASP A 281 6.78 -13.98 -24.72
CA ASP A 281 7.76 -14.68 -25.57
C ASP A 281 7.58 -16.21 -25.45
N PRO A 282 7.11 -16.94 -26.48
CA PRO A 282 6.90 -18.39 -26.39
C PRO A 282 8.20 -19.19 -26.23
N ARG A 283 9.36 -18.55 -26.37
CA ARG A 283 10.69 -19.14 -26.18
C ARG A 283 11.30 -18.76 -24.82
N ALA A 284 10.57 -18.05 -23.95
CA ALA A 284 10.99 -17.72 -22.59
C ALA A 284 10.55 -18.78 -21.58
N PRO A 285 11.23 -18.90 -20.42
CA PRO A 285 10.71 -19.65 -19.29
C PRO A 285 9.35 -19.11 -18.85
N LYS A 286 8.45 -19.98 -18.38
CA LYS A 286 7.14 -19.59 -17.84
C LYS A 286 7.32 -18.59 -16.71
N VAL A 287 6.64 -17.45 -16.81
CA VAL A 287 6.65 -16.38 -15.79
C VAL A 287 6.16 -16.90 -14.43
N SER A 288 6.70 -16.33 -13.34
CA SER A 288 6.22 -16.64 -12.01
C SER A 288 4.79 -16.13 -11.80
N GLY A 289 4.04 -16.77 -10.89
CA GLY A 289 2.68 -16.33 -10.55
C GLY A 289 2.63 -14.88 -10.03
N ASN A 290 3.70 -14.40 -9.40
CA ASN A 290 3.77 -13.00 -8.95
C ASN A 290 4.01 -12.02 -10.11
N TYR A 291 4.80 -12.39 -11.12
CA TYR A 291 4.96 -11.54 -12.29
C TYR A 291 3.68 -11.51 -13.11
N GLN A 292 3.03 -12.66 -13.31
CA GLN A 292 1.72 -12.75 -13.95
C GLN A 292 0.69 -11.82 -13.26
N LYS A 293 0.55 -11.89 -11.92
CA LYS A 293 -0.32 -10.99 -11.13
C LYS A 293 -0.02 -9.52 -11.38
N ILE A 294 1.27 -9.13 -11.50
CA ILE A 294 1.67 -7.76 -11.80
C ILE A 294 1.29 -7.35 -13.23
N LEU A 295 1.57 -8.20 -14.23
CA LEU A 295 1.21 -7.94 -15.64
C LEU A 295 -0.30 -7.81 -15.82
N ASP A 296 -1.09 -8.67 -15.18
CA ASP A 296 -2.53 -8.68 -15.29
C ASP A 296 -3.18 -7.51 -14.53
N ALA A 297 -2.62 -7.11 -13.38
CA ALA A 297 -2.98 -5.85 -12.72
C ALA A 297 -2.73 -4.62 -13.62
N ILE A 298 -1.63 -4.61 -14.39
CA ILE A 298 -1.35 -3.54 -15.39
C ILE A 298 -2.38 -3.60 -16.52
N ARG A 299 -2.64 -4.79 -17.09
CA ARG A 299 -3.62 -5.02 -18.18
C ARG A 299 -5.06 -4.65 -17.76
N ARG A 300 -5.45 -4.89 -16.51
CA ARG A 300 -6.74 -4.47 -15.91
C ARG A 300 -6.82 -2.97 -15.60
N SER A 301 -5.71 -2.23 -15.59
CA SER A 301 -5.68 -0.82 -15.21
C SER A 301 -6.20 0.12 -16.32
N PRO A 302 -6.78 1.29 -16.00
CA PRO A 302 -7.17 2.29 -17.00
C PRO A 302 -5.98 2.87 -17.78
N PHE A 303 -4.75 2.62 -17.33
CA PHE A 303 -3.52 3.05 -17.98
C PHE A 303 -3.06 2.09 -19.07
N TYR A 304 -3.62 0.89 -19.20
CA TYR A 304 -3.24 -0.04 -20.27
C TYR A 304 -3.50 0.53 -21.67
N THR A 305 -2.62 0.24 -22.63
CA THR A 305 -2.89 0.31 -24.08
C THR A 305 -2.24 -0.87 -24.79
N ALA A 306 -2.90 -1.40 -25.82
CA ALA A 306 -2.32 -2.38 -26.73
C ALA A 306 -1.43 -1.73 -27.81
N ASN A 307 -1.45 -0.39 -27.95
CA ASN A 307 -0.72 0.34 -28.96
C ASN A 307 0.59 0.94 -28.41
N PRO A 308 1.78 0.42 -28.78
CA PRO A 308 3.06 0.92 -28.27
C PRO A 308 3.43 2.33 -28.78
N ARG A 309 2.70 2.88 -29.76
CA ARG A 309 2.86 4.29 -30.18
C ARG A 309 2.24 5.28 -29.17
N GLU A 310 1.19 4.88 -28.46
CA GLU A 310 0.57 5.66 -27.38
C GLU A 310 1.30 5.54 -26.04
N ALA A 311 2.22 4.58 -25.92
CA ALA A 311 2.85 4.25 -24.65
C ALA A 311 3.78 5.35 -24.14
N CYS A 312 3.50 5.82 -22.92
CA CYS A 312 4.39 6.60 -22.07
C CYS A 312 5.40 5.68 -21.36
N LEU A 313 4.96 4.51 -20.90
CA LEU A 313 5.74 3.54 -20.13
C LEU A 313 5.67 2.14 -20.77
N PHE A 314 6.77 1.40 -20.73
CA PHE A 314 6.91 0.04 -21.28
C PHE A 314 7.23 -0.97 -20.17
N VAL A 315 6.55 -2.12 -20.17
CA VAL A 315 6.78 -3.20 -19.20
C VAL A 315 7.00 -4.53 -19.95
N PRO A 316 8.18 -5.18 -19.81
CA PRO A 316 8.43 -6.50 -20.40
C PRO A 316 7.43 -7.56 -19.93
N SER A 317 7.16 -8.55 -20.79
CA SER A 317 6.52 -9.82 -20.41
C SER A 317 7.51 -10.79 -19.73
N LEU A 318 8.80 -10.49 -19.79
CA LEU A 318 9.90 -11.33 -19.28
C LEU A 318 10.08 -11.15 -17.77
N ASP A 319 10.05 -12.25 -17.01
CA ASP A 319 10.14 -12.20 -15.54
C ASP A 319 11.47 -11.61 -15.05
N THR A 320 11.34 -10.51 -14.30
CA THR A 320 12.43 -9.71 -13.75
C THR A 320 12.61 -9.88 -12.25
N LEU A 321 11.66 -10.53 -11.54
CA LEU A 321 11.52 -10.44 -10.09
C LEU A 321 12.69 -11.04 -9.31
N ASP A 322 13.15 -12.23 -9.71
CA ASP A 322 14.17 -12.98 -9.00
C ASP A 322 15.50 -13.00 -9.76
N ARG A 323 16.55 -12.40 -9.17
CA ARG A 323 17.91 -12.28 -9.73
C ARG A 323 18.95 -13.11 -8.96
N ASP A 324 18.50 -14.05 -8.13
CA ASP A 324 19.35 -15.06 -7.47
C ASP A 324 19.50 -16.31 -8.37
N PRO A 325 20.70 -16.64 -8.90
CA PRO A 325 20.89 -17.82 -9.77
C PRO A 325 20.65 -19.17 -9.13
N ARG A 326 20.37 -19.22 -7.81
CA ARG A 326 19.93 -20.44 -7.12
C ARG A 326 18.40 -20.63 -7.18
N SER A 327 17.67 -19.66 -7.70
CA SER A 327 16.22 -19.73 -7.89
C SER A 327 15.86 -20.43 -9.19
N PHE A 328 14.80 -21.25 -9.15
CA PHE A 328 14.20 -21.84 -10.35
C PHE A 328 13.47 -20.80 -11.24
N GLN A 329 13.30 -19.58 -10.74
CA GLN A 329 12.70 -18.44 -11.48
C GLN A 329 13.76 -17.53 -12.12
N TYR A 330 15.05 -17.82 -11.93
CA TYR A 330 16.13 -17.05 -12.53
C TYR A 330 16.20 -17.29 -14.05
N ILE A 331 16.17 -16.21 -14.83
CA ILE A 331 16.34 -16.24 -16.29
C ILE A 331 17.78 -15.80 -16.63
N PRO A 332 18.69 -16.71 -17.05
CA PRO A 332 20.10 -16.39 -17.24
C PRO A 332 20.40 -15.51 -18.46
N ASP A 333 19.62 -15.62 -19.53
CA ASP A 333 19.80 -14.87 -20.78
C ASP A 333 18.95 -13.60 -20.87
N LEU A 334 18.38 -13.14 -19.75
CA LEU A 334 17.39 -12.05 -19.70
C LEU A 334 17.88 -10.77 -20.37
N HIS A 335 19.13 -10.35 -20.14
CA HIS A 335 19.70 -9.16 -20.80
C HIS A 335 19.69 -9.28 -22.34
N ARG A 336 19.99 -10.47 -22.88
CA ARG A 336 19.93 -10.74 -24.33
C ARG A 336 18.50 -10.70 -24.86
N ARG A 337 17.51 -11.07 -24.05
CA ARG A 337 16.08 -11.00 -24.40
C ARG A 337 15.56 -9.56 -24.36
N LEU A 338 15.88 -8.79 -23.32
CA LEU A 338 15.55 -7.37 -23.20
C LEU A 338 16.10 -6.59 -24.42
N ASN A 339 17.36 -6.82 -24.79
CA ASN A 339 17.97 -6.19 -25.98
C ASN A 339 17.32 -6.52 -27.33
N ARG A 340 16.43 -7.52 -27.40
CA ARG A 340 15.65 -7.90 -28.59
C ARG A 340 14.26 -7.26 -28.63
N LEU A 341 13.83 -6.58 -27.56
CA LEU A 341 12.52 -5.92 -27.52
C LEU A 341 12.53 -4.65 -28.39
N PRO A 342 11.59 -4.47 -29.34
CA PRO A 342 11.65 -3.40 -30.35
C PRO A 342 11.81 -1.95 -29.86
N TYR A 343 11.38 -1.63 -28.64
CA TYR A 343 11.50 -0.27 -28.07
C TYR A 343 12.56 -0.16 -26.96
N TRP A 344 13.26 -1.25 -26.62
CA TRP A 344 14.30 -1.25 -25.59
C TRP A 344 15.59 -0.60 -26.09
N THR A 345 16.11 -1.01 -27.25
CA THR A 345 17.33 -0.45 -27.88
C THR A 345 17.04 0.65 -28.91
N SER A 346 15.78 0.87 -29.30
CA SER A 346 15.39 1.83 -30.35
C SER A 346 14.14 2.64 -29.96
N GLN A 347 14.36 3.91 -29.59
CA GLN A 347 13.29 4.92 -29.50
C GLN A 347 13.36 5.87 -30.71
N PRO A 348 12.23 6.22 -31.35
CA PRO A 348 12.23 7.16 -32.46
C PRO A 348 12.71 8.56 -32.04
N ASN A 349 13.44 9.23 -32.94
CA ASN A 349 13.82 10.65 -32.88
C ASN A 349 14.83 11.09 -31.77
N LYS A 350 15.51 10.17 -31.06
CA LYS A 350 16.64 10.53 -30.16
C LYS A 350 17.83 9.56 -30.32
N ARG A 351 19.04 9.99 -29.92
CA ARG A 351 20.19 9.09 -29.74
C ARG A 351 19.79 8.02 -28.72
N SER A 352 19.60 6.79 -29.18
CA SER A 352 18.92 5.77 -28.39
C SER A 352 19.70 5.39 -27.13
N ARG A 353 18.98 5.22 -26.01
CA ARG A 353 19.51 4.82 -24.71
C ARG A 353 18.72 3.60 -24.23
N SER A 354 19.39 2.46 -24.07
CA SER A 354 18.75 1.20 -23.73
C SER A 354 17.88 1.29 -22.48
N GLY A 355 16.65 0.78 -22.53
CA GLY A 355 15.73 0.73 -21.37
C GLY A 355 15.05 2.05 -20.99
N MET A 356 15.27 3.14 -21.73
CA MET A 356 14.56 4.41 -21.53
C MET A 356 13.02 4.20 -21.60
N ASN A 357 12.28 4.82 -20.68
CA ASN A 357 10.83 4.62 -20.45
C ASN A 357 10.38 3.18 -20.11
N HIS A 358 11.29 2.27 -19.75
CA HIS A 358 10.92 0.93 -19.27
C HIS A 358 10.86 0.87 -17.74
N LEU A 359 9.91 0.09 -17.21
CA LEU A 359 9.81 -0.26 -15.79
C LEU A 359 10.08 -1.77 -15.61
N LEU A 360 11.03 -2.10 -14.74
CA LEU A 360 11.32 -3.48 -14.32
C LEU A 360 10.95 -3.67 -12.84
N PHE A 361 10.47 -4.85 -12.46
CA PHE A 361 10.12 -5.19 -11.08
C PHE A 361 11.16 -6.16 -10.51
N ILE A 362 11.72 -5.88 -9.34
CA ILE A 362 12.81 -6.65 -8.70
C ILE A 362 12.42 -6.94 -7.24
N LEU A 363 12.20 -8.20 -6.88
CA LEU A 363 11.91 -8.63 -5.50
C LEU A 363 13.11 -9.25 -4.80
N PHE A 364 13.94 -10.00 -5.53
CA PHE A 364 15.04 -10.78 -4.97
C PHE A 364 16.38 -10.45 -5.68
N PRO A 365 16.96 -9.26 -5.44
CA PRO A 365 18.27 -8.90 -5.96
C PRO A 365 19.42 -9.62 -5.23
N GLY A 366 20.52 -9.91 -5.94
CA GLY A 366 21.71 -10.55 -5.38
C GLY A 366 21.51 -11.97 -4.86
N SER A 367 22.62 -12.66 -4.54
CA SER A 367 22.59 -14.07 -4.10
C SER A 367 23.43 -14.33 -2.83
N TRP A 368 23.22 -15.49 -2.19
CA TRP A 368 24.01 -15.95 -1.05
C TRP A 368 25.52 -16.04 -1.41
N PRO A 369 26.45 -15.67 -0.50
CA PRO A 369 26.24 -15.26 0.88
C PRO A 369 26.00 -13.75 1.08
N ASN A 370 26.28 -12.94 0.06
CA ASN A 370 26.41 -11.48 0.19
C ASN A 370 25.09 -10.72 0.03
N TYR A 371 24.11 -11.27 -0.72
CA TYR A 371 22.82 -10.64 -1.01
C TYR A 371 22.91 -9.17 -1.45
N ASP A 372 23.92 -8.83 -2.25
CA ASP A 372 24.18 -7.45 -2.67
C ASP A 372 23.03 -6.95 -3.57
N ILE A 373 22.40 -5.84 -3.16
CA ILE A 373 21.14 -5.39 -3.76
C ILE A 373 21.30 -4.86 -5.19
N ASP A 374 22.49 -4.41 -5.61
CA ASP A 374 22.75 -4.00 -7.01
C ASP A 374 23.27 -5.16 -7.88
N GLU A 375 23.47 -6.36 -7.33
CA GLU A 375 23.87 -7.55 -8.08
C GLU A 375 22.66 -8.14 -8.84
N LEU A 376 22.18 -7.38 -9.84
CA LEU A 376 21.01 -7.70 -10.67
C LEU A 376 21.31 -8.71 -11.79
N ARG A 377 22.58 -8.93 -12.12
CA ARG A 377 23.05 -9.84 -13.20
C ARG A 377 22.43 -9.55 -14.58
N MET A 378 22.11 -8.28 -14.83
CA MET A 378 21.67 -7.77 -16.12
C MET A 378 22.03 -6.28 -16.22
N ASP A 379 22.39 -5.82 -17.42
CA ASP A 379 22.40 -4.39 -17.72
C ASP A 379 20.96 -3.92 -17.94
N VAL A 380 20.56 -2.94 -17.13
CA VAL A 380 19.24 -2.29 -17.11
C VAL A 380 19.21 -0.98 -17.89
N GLY A 381 20.38 -0.45 -18.28
CA GLY A 381 20.55 0.86 -18.90
C GLY A 381 19.82 1.98 -18.13
N ASN A 382 18.92 2.64 -18.83
CA ASN A 382 18.10 3.74 -18.34
C ASN A 382 16.76 3.30 -17.74
N ALA A 383 16.49 2.00 -17.59
CA ALA A 383 15.21 1.53 -17.06
C ALA A 383 14.99 1.97 -15.60
N MET A 384 13.74 2.31 -15.30
CA MET A 384 13.23 2.55 -13.96
C MET A 384 13.05 1.20 -13.25
N LEU A 385 13.42 1.12 -11.98
CA LEU A 385 13.33 -0.12 -11.20
C LEU A 385 12.36 0.03 -10.03
N ALA A 386 11.32 -0.80 -10.01
CA ALA A 386 10.51 -1.06 -8.83
C ALA A 386 11.20 -2.13 -7.98
N ARG A 387 11.94 -1.71 -6.94
CA ARG A 387 12.85 -2.56 -6.15
C ARG A 387 12.31 -2.81 -4.75
N ALA A 388 12.10 -4.07 -4.38
CA ALA A 388 11.94 -4.43 -2.98
C ALA A 388 13.30 -4.45 -2.27
N SER A 389 13.29 -4.19 -0.96
CA SER A 389 14.52 -4.02 -0.16
C SER A 389 15.45 -2.91 -0.68
N ALA A 390 14.90 -1.83 -1.25
CA ALA A 390 15.65 -0.68 -1.69
C ALA A 390 16.45 -0.04 -0.53
N SER A 391 17.63 0.52 -0.82
CA SER A 391 18.44 1.23 0.18
C SER A 391 18.39 2.72 -0.05
N LYS A 392 18.25 3.50 1.03
CA LYS A 392 18.26 4.98 1.01
C LYS A 392 19.49 5.58 0.33
N VAL A 393 20.62 4.86 0.33
CA VAL A 393 21.90 5.32 -0.21
C VAL A 393 22.15 4.85 -1.67
N ARG A 394 21.46 3.79 -2.11
CA ARG A 394 21.72 3.12 -3.42
C ARG A 394 20.53 3.15 -4.39
N MET A 395 19.37 3.62 -3.95
CA MET A 395 18.19 3.85 -4.79
C MET A 395 18.30 5.22 -5.49
N ARG A 396 17.83 5.31 -6.73
CA ARG A 396 17.76 6.59 -7.46
C ARG A 396 16.48 7.33 -7.08
N THR A 397 16.51 8.06 -5.97
CA THR A 397 15.36 8.78 -5.39
C THR A 397 14.68 9.69 -6.42
N GLY A 398 13.34 9.64 -6.48
CA GLY A 398 12.55 10.36 -7.49
C GLY A 398 12.58 9.75 -8.90
N PHE A 399 13.37 8.68 -9.13
CA PHE A 399 13.41 7.94 -10.38
C PHE A 399 12.99 6.48 -10.20
N ASP A 400 13.71 5.70 -9.40
CA ASP A 400 13.30 4.34 -9.02
C ASP A 400 12.04 4.37 -8.12
N ILE A 401 11.41 3.21 -7.91
CA ILE A 401 10.28 3.02 -6.99
C ILE A 401 10.70 2.06 -5.88
N SER A 402 10.56 2.42 -4.61
CA SER A 402 10.67 1.44 -3.52
C SER A 402 9.39 0.62 -3.47
N PHE A 403 9.50 -0.69 -3.67
CA PHE A 403 8.38 -1.59 -3.95
C PHE A 403 8.18 -2.60 -2.79
N PRO A 404 6.94 -3.01 -2.46
CA PRO A 404 6.70 -3.96 -1.39
C PRO A 404 7.17 -5.39 -1.75
N LEU A 405 7.67 -6.12 -0.75
CA LEU A 405 8.12 -7.51 -0.91
C LEU A 405 6.93 -8.47 -0.78
N VAL A 406 6.25 -8.77 -1.89
CA VAL A 406 5.05 -9.63 -1.93
C VAL A 406 5.38 -11.13 -1.99
N THR A 407 4.58 -11.95 -1.29
CA THR A 407 4.66 -13.43 -1.30
C THR A 407 3.94 -14.02 -2.53
N SER A 408 4.11 -15.31 -2.83
CA SER A 408 3.38 -16.00 -3.91
C SER A 408 1.86 -16.05 -3.67
N ASN A 409 1.47 -16.27 -2.41
CA ASN A 409 0.09 -16.30 -1.95
C ASN A 409 -0.47 -14.90 -1.57
N TYR A 410 0.13 -13.82 -2.06
CA TYR A 410 -0.35 -12.47 -1.79
C TYR A 410 -1.71 -12.20 -2.49
N PRO A 411 -2.68 -11.54 -1.83
CA PRO A 411 -4.02 -11.32 -2.39
C PRO A 411 -4.05 -10.58 -3.74
N GLU A 412 -4.96 -11.01 -4.62
CA GLU A 412 -5.41 -10.28 -5.81
C GLU A 412 -6.66 -9.43 -5.51
N ALA A 413 -7.05 -8.53 -6.41
CA ALA A 413 -8.33 -7.83 -6.34
C ALA A 413 -9.52 -8.81 -6.43
N GLY A 414 -10.02 -9.20 -5.26
CA GLY A 414 -11.09 -10.18 -5.08
C GLY A 414 -10.98 -10.94 -3.76
N GLN A 415 -9.76 -11.07 -3.23
CA GLN A 415 -9.42 -12.09 -2.22
C GLN A 415 -9.31 -11.51 -0.79
N PRO A 416 -9.70 -12.28 0.25
CA PRO A 416 -9.51 -11.90 1.65
C PRO A 416 -8.04 -11.63 2.02
N PRO A 417 -7.78 -10.80 3.06
CA PRO A 417 -6.47 -10.76 3.68
C PRO A 417 -6.18 -12.11 4.33
N ARG A 418 -4.91 -12.39 4.52
CA ARG A 418 -4.43 -13.56 5.27
C ARG A 418 -4.55 -13.36 6.78
N TYR A 419 -4.58 -12.08 7.23
CA TYR A 419 -4.67 -11.67 8.63
C TYR A 419 -5.64 -10.47 8.73
N PRO A 420 -6.96 -10.68 8.90
CA PRO A 420 -7.93 -9.58 8.96
C PRO A 420 -7.74 -8.70 10.22
N PHE A 421 -8.19 -7.44 10.16
CA PHE A 421 -8.09 -6.55 11.32
C PHE A 421 -8.91 -7.07 12.52
N THR A 422 -8.29 -7.11 13.70
CA THR A 422 -9.03 -7.30 14.97
C THR A 422 -9.88 -6.08 15.28
N GLU A 423 -11.09 -6.31 15.81
CA GLU A 423 -12.01 -5.27 16.30
C GLU A 423 -11.77 -4.90 17.78
N ASP A 424 -10.70 -5.42 18.40
CA ASP A 424 -10.32 -5.08 19.78
C ASP A 424 -10.12 -3.55 19.94
N ALA A 425 -11.00 -2.95 20.75
CA ALA A 425 -11.04 -1.51 21.00
C ALA A 425 -9.97 -1.03 22.00
N ARG A 426 -9.18 -1.92 22.61
CA ARG A 426 -8.16 -1.56 23.60
C ARG A 426 -6.96 -0.88 22.93
N VAL A 427 -6.61 0.31 23.41
CA VAL A 427 -5.47 1.06 22.87
C VAL A 427 -4.16 0.31 23.07
N ARG A 428 -3.97 -0.32 24.24
CA ARG A 428 -2.86 -1.27 24.50
C ARG A 428 -3.43 -2.69 24.56
N LEU A 429 -2.87 -3.59 23.76
CA LEU A 429 -3.19 -5.02 23.72
C LEU A 429 -2.33 -5.78 24.74
N ASN A 430 -2.59 -7.07 24.95
CA ASN A 430 -1.95 -7.81 26.05
C ASN A 430 -0.43 -7.93 25.90
N LEU A 431 0.09 -7.93 24.67
CA LEU A 431 1.52 -7.87 24.40
C LEU A 431 1.92 -6.43 24.03
N LEU A 432 3.02 -5.97 24.62
CA LEU A 432 3.70 -4.76 24.19
C LEU A 432 4.25 -4.97 22.79
N THR A 433 5.09 -6.00 22.60
CA THR A 433 5.61 -6.32 21.28
C THR A 433 6.00 -7.79 21.10
N SER A 434 5.98 -8.26 19.85
CA SER A 434 6.34 -9.64 19.52
C SER A 434 7.09 -9.81 18.20
N PHE A 435 7.73 -10.97 18.09
CA PHE A 435 8.29 -11.54 16.87
C PHE A 435 8.18 -13.08 16.91
N LYS A 436 7.63 -13.69 15.86
CA LYS A 436 7.88 -15.10 15.55
C LYS A 436 8.54 -15.25 14.19
N GLY A 437 9.72 -15.87 14.10
CA GLY A 437 10.39 -16.06 12.80
C GLY A 437 11.79 -16.68 12.80
N LYS A 438 12.36 -16.84 11.60
CA LYS A 438 13.68 -17.48 11.39
C LYS A 438 14.84 -16.60 11.91
N ARG A 439 15.63 -17.16 12.84
CA ARG A 439 16.92 -16.64 13.33
C ARG A 439 18.05 -17.18 12.44
N TYR A 440 18.80 -16.27 11.83
CA TYR A 440 19.94 -16.64 11.00
C TYR A 440 21.17 -16.78 11.89
N VAL A 441 21.79 -17.95 11.97
CA VAL A 441 22.99 -18.13 12.81
C VAL A 441 24.26 -17.55 12.17
N VAL A 442 24.30 -17.48 10.82
CA VAL A 442 25.43 -16.94 10.03
C VAL A 442 24.96 -16.04 8.89
N GLY A 443 25.76 -15.05 8.51
CA GLY A 443 25.53 -14.15 7.35
C GLY A 443 24.52 -13.01 7.62
N ILE A 444 24.33 -12.11 6.65
CA ILE A 444 23.54 -10.87 6.81
C ILE A 444 22.17 -11.11 7.48
N GLY A 445 21.83 -10.23 8.43
CA GLY A 445 20.64 -10.31 9.27
C GLY A 445 20.77 -11.26 10.48
N SER A 446 21.94 -11.90 10.68
CA SER A 446 22.17 -12.75 11.87
C SER A 446 22.21 -11.97 13.16
N GLU A 447 22.95 -10.86 13.20
CA GLU A 447 23.22 -10.10 14.43
C GLU A 447 21.92 -9.54 15.02
N THR A 448 21.16 -8.79 14.23
CA THR A 448 19.84 -8.24 14.58
C THR A 448 18.90 -9.29 15.16
N ARG A 449 18.81 -10.47 14.52
CA ARG A 449 17.88 -11.55 14.92
C ARG A 449 18.41 -12.43 16.04
N ASN A 450 19.72 -12.54 16.21
CA ASN A 450 20.34 -13.19 17.36
C ASN A 450 20.19 -12.37 18.64
N ALA A 451 20.11 -11.04 18.51
CA ALA A 451 19.97 -10.10 19.62
C ALA A 451 18.54 -10.02 20.19
N LEU A 452 17.50 -10.34 19.42
CA LEU A 452 16.09 -10.29 19.85
C LEU A 452 15.81 -11.05 21.16
N TYR A 453 16.52 -12.13 21.44
CA TYR A 453 16.32 -12.88 22.69
C TYR A 453 16.63 -12.04 23.94
N HIS A 454 17.50 -11.03 23.86
CA HIS A 454 17.86 -10.18 25.01
C HIS A 454 16.71 -9.31 25.53
N ILE A 455 15.67 -9.06 24.71
CA ILE A 455 14.47 -8.31 25.12
C ILE A 455 13.28 -9.23 25.42
N HIS A 456 13.42 -10.54 25.28
CA HIS A 456 12.35 -11.49 25.61
C HIS A 456 12.19 -11.63 27.13
N ASN A 457 10.95 -11.59 27.62
CA ASN A 457 10.66 -11.71 29.05
C ASN A 457 9.54 -12.72 29.38
N GLY A 458 9.00 -13.44 28.39
CA GLY A 458 7.90 -14.39 28.58
C GLY A 458 6.56 -13.80 29.02
N LYS A 459 6.42 -12.46 29.04
CA LYS A 459 5.23 -11.74 29.52
C LYS A 459 4.66 -10.86 28.41
N ASP A 460 4.95 -9.56 28.41
CA ASP A 460 4.51 -8.59 27.41
C ASP A 460 5.42 -8.54 26.16
N ILE A 461 6.58 -9.21 26.18
CA ILE A 461 7.56 -9.22 25.07
C ILE A 461 7.92 -10.66 24.65
N ILE A 462 7.42 -11.10 23.50
CA ILE A 462 7.51 -12.50 23.02
C ILE A 462 8.38 -12.62 21.76
N MET A 463 9.48 -13.39 21.84
CA MET A 463 10.48 -13.53 20.77
C MET A 463 10.69 -15.01 20.40
N ALA A 464 9.72 -15.61 19.73
CA ALA A 464 9.77 -17.01 19.30
C ALA A 464 10.64 -17.15 18.04
N THR A 465 11.87 -17.68 18.15
CA THR A 465 12.77 -17.81 16.98
C THR A 465 13.08 -19.26 16.63
N THR A 466 13.23 -19.57 15.34
CA THR A 466 13.71 -20.89 14.89
C THR A 466 14.99 -20.76 14.08
N CYS A 467 15.96 -21.64 14.31
CA CYS A 467 17.16 -21.71 13.50
C CYS A 467 17.03 -22.64 12.27
N LYS A 468 15.89 -23.33 12.09
CA LYS A 468 15.56 -24.20 10.94
C LYS A 468 15.49 -23.37 9.64
N HIS A 469 16.59 -23.25 8.90
CA HIS A 469 16.63 -22.52 7.62
C HIS A 469 17.65 -23.08 6.62
N LEU A 470 17.21 -23.33 5.38
CA LEU A 470 17.94 -24.11 4.35
C LEU A 470 18.10 -25.60 4.75
N GLN A 471 18.40 -26.46 3.78
CA GLN A 471 18.65 -27.91 4.02
C GLN A 471 19.76 -28.14 5.05
N ASN A 472 20.79 -27.29 5.03
CA ASN A 472 22.01 -27.47 5.81
C ASN A 472 22.00 -26.77 7.19
N TRP A 473 20.82 -26.43 7.75
CA TRP A 473 20.71 -25.69 9.01
C TRP A 473 21.45 -26.36 10.18
N ASN A 474 21.43 -27.69 10.25
CA ASN A 474 22.15 -28.52 11.23
C ASN A 474 23.67 -28.22 11.28
N LEU A 475 24.29 -27.83 10.16
CA LEU A 475 25.74 -27.53 10.10
C LEU A 475 26.09 -26.19 10.79
N TYR A 476 25.10 -25.34 11.02
CA TYR A 476 25.25 -24.01 11.61
C TYR A 476 24.44 -23.87 12.90
N ALA A 477 23.99 -24.97 13.49
CA ALA A 477 23.26 -24.94 14.75
C ALA A 477 24.19 -24.53 15.92
N ASP A 478 23.73 -23.60 16.75
CA ASP A 478 24.38 -23.25 18.02
C ASP A 478 23.66 -23.89 19.21
N ALA A 479 24.21 -23.73 20.42
CA ALA A 479 23.66 -24.35 21.63
C ALA A 479 22.21 -23.94 21.96
N ARG A 480 21.71 -22.81 21.41
CA ARG A 480 20.34 -22.33 21.68
C ARG A 480 19.32 -22.91 20.71
N CYS A 481 19.75 -23.42 19.54
CA CYS A 481 18.86 -23.96 18.51
C CYS A 481 17.81 -24.96 19.03
N ALA A 482 18.15 -25.78 20.02
CA ALA A 482 17.20 -26.74 20.60
C ALA A 482 16.06 -26.03 21.35
N VAL A 483 16.40 -25.09 22.24
CA VAL A 483 15.45 -24.29 23.05
C VAL A 483 14.63 -23.34 22.16
N ASP A 484 15.30 -22.63 21.25
CA ASP A 484 14.70 -21.80 20.22
C ASP A 484 13.61 -22.57 19.46
N ASN A 485 13.97 -23.71 18.89
CA ASN A 485 13.04 -24.51 18.10
C ASN A 485 11.90 -25.10 18.93
N ALA A 486 12.14 -25.51 20.19
CA ALA A 486 11.09 -26.02 21.06
C ALA A 486 10.05 -24.93 21.37
N TYR A 487 10.50 -23.74 21.78
CA TYR A 487 9.63 -22.60 22.06
C TYR A 487 8.94 -22.04 20.80
N TYR A 488 9.59 -22.17 19.63
CA TYR A 488 8.99 -21.73 18.37
C TYR A 488 7.70 -22.48 18.03
N GLU A 489 7.59 -23.78 18.32
CA GLU A 489 6.37 -24.53 18.01
C GLU A 489 5.21 -24.23 18.99
N THR A 490 5.48 -23.75 20.22
CA THR A 490 4.45 -23.53 21.26
C THR A 490 3.66 -22.22 21.13
N VAL A 491 3.97 -21.36 20.16
CA VAL A 491 3.39 -20.00 20.05
C VAL A 491 2.77 -19.78 18.67
N SER A 492 1.49 -19.41 18.56
CA SER A 492 0.88 -19.12 17.26
C SER A 492 1.47 -17.85 16.60
N TYR A 493 1.48 -17.78 15.27
CA TYR A 493 1.91 -16.55 14.58
C TYR A 493 0.80 -15.50 14.53
N GLU A 494 -0.43 -15.95 14.30
CA GLU A 494 -1.62 -15.11 14.11
C GLU A 494 -2.05 -14.46 15.43
N GLU A 495 -2.06 -15.23 16.53
CA GLU A 495 -2.33 -14.69 17.88
C GLU A 495 -1.32 -13.61 18.25
N LEU A 496 -0.03 -13.79 17.93
CA LEU A 496 0.98 -12.75 18.17
C LEU A 496 0.70 -11.49 17.37
N LEU A 497 0.33 -11.59 16.09
CA LEU A 497 0.01 -10.43 15.25
C LEU A 497 -1.20 -9.66 15.78
N HIS A 498 -2.26 -10.34 16.20
CA HIS A 498 -3.51 -9.68 16.64
C HIS A 498 -3.54 -9.28 18.13
N ASN A 499 -2.66 -9.84 18.97
CA ASN A 499 -2.58 -9.55 20.41
C ASN A 499 -1.42 -8.59 20.78
N SER A 500 -0.63 -8.13 19.79
CA SER A 500 0.49 -7.20 20.01
C SER A 500 0.13 -5.76 19.69
N THR A 501 0.49 -4.85 20.59
CA THR A 501 0.38 -3.40 20.35
C THR A 501 1.31 -2.95 19.22
N PHE A 502 2.52 -3.51 19.21
CA PHE A 502 3.60 -3.24 18.26
C PHE A 502 4.20 -4.54 17.74
N CYS A 503 4.50 -4.68 16.45
CA CYS A 503 5.05 -5.91 15.88
C CYS A 503 6.43 -5.68 15.29
N LEU A 504 7.44 -6.46 15.72
CA LEU A 504 8.81 -6.26 15.26
C LEU A 504 8.99 -6.74 13.80
N VAL A 505 9.55 -5.86 12.98
CA VAL A 505 9.94 -6.11 11.59
C VAL A 505 11.48 -5.99 11.48
N PRO A 506 12.24 -6.97 11.99
CA PRO A 506 13.69 -6.98 11.89
C PRO A 506 14.16 -7.45 10.50
N ARG A 507 15.25 -6.82 10.05
CA ARG A 507 15.96 -7.06 8.79
C ARG A 507 16.04 -8.54 8.40
N GLY A 508 15.84 -8.82 7.12
CA GLY A 508 15.95 -10.16 6.54
C GLY A 508 17.39 -10.51 6.14
N ARG A 509 17.53 -11.43 5.17
CA ARG A 509 18.77 -11.55 4.38
C ARG A 509 19.05 -10.32 3.51
N ARG A 510 17.97 -9.62 3.13
CA ARG A 510 17.93 -8.31 2.47
C ARG A 510 17.32 -7.30 3.45
N LEU A 511 17.23 -6.03 3.07
CA LEU A 511 16.69 -4.97 3.94
C LEU A 511 15.22 -5.23 4.34
N GLY A 512 14.35 -5.49 3.36
CA GLY A 512 12.93 -5.77 3.58
C GLY A 512 12.64 -7.20 4.05
N SER A 513 11.43 -7.41 4.57
CA SER A 513 10.90 -8.72 4.96
C SER A 513 9.40 -8.81 4.69
N PHE A 514 8.90 -9.97 4.27
CA PHE A 514 7.46 -10.22 4.01
C PHE A 514 6.56 -9.81 5.20
N ARG A 515 7.07 -9.97 6.43
CA ARG A 515 6.39 -9.56 7.68
C ARG A 515 5.93 -8.11 7.69
N PHE A 516 6.61 -7.21 6.97
CA PHE A 516 6.18 -5.82 6.89
C PHE A 516 4.74 -5.70 6.39
N LEU A 517 4.40 -6.44 5.34
CA LEU A 517 3.04 -6.46 4.80
C LEU A 517 2.08 -7.19 5.74
N GLU A 518 2.51 -8.31 6.34
CA GLU A 518 1.69 -9.10 7.27
C GLU A 518 1.31 -8.33 8.55
N VAL A 519 2.19 -7.45 9.02
CA VAL A 519 1.95 -6.57 10.17
C VAL A 519 0.98 -5.44 9.82
N LEU A 520 1.11 -4.86 8.63
CA LEU A 520 0.16 -3.86 8.12
C LEU A 520 -1.22 -4.49 7.86
N GLU A 521 -1.26 -5.71 7.32
CA GLU A 521 -2.45 -6.54 7.06
C GLU A 521 -3.22 -6.82 8.35
N ALA A 522 -2.53 -7.26 9.41
CA ALA A 522 -3.12 -7.49 10.74
C ALA A 522 -3.53 -6.21 11.48
N GLY A 523 -3.10 -5.02 11.02
CA GLY A 523 -3.37 -3.73 11.67
C GLY A 523 -2.48 -3.42 12.89
N CYS A 524 -1.41 -4.19 13.09
CA CYS A 524 -0.43 -4.00 14.17
C CYS A 524 0.58 -2.90 13.80
N ILE A 525 1.07 -2.11 14.77
CA ILE A 525 2.03 -1.03 14.47
C ILE A 525 3.41 -1.65 14.16
N PRO A 526 3.97 -1.48 12.95
CA PRO A 526 5.30 -2.01 12.63
C PRO A 526 6.42 -1.27 13.37
N VAL A 527 7.31 -2.05 13.98
CA VAL A 527 8.56 -1.57 14.59
C VAL A 527 9.72 -2.04 13.74
N LEU A 528 10.31 -1.13 12.99
CA LEU A 528 11.31 -1.41 11.99
C LEU A 528 12.69 -1.48 12.63
N LEU A 529 13.36 -2.61 12.47
CA LEU A 529 14.75 -2.86 12.89
C LEU A 529 15.55 -3.27 11.64
N ALA A 530 15.70 -2.32 10.73
CA ALA A 530 16.37 -2.48 9.44
C ALA A 530 16.95 -1.13 8.97
N ASN A 531 18.19 -0.87 9.36
CA ASN A 531 18.87 0.39 9.03
C ASN A 531 19.06 0.51 7.50
N ASP A 532 19.04 1.75 6.99
CA ASP A 532 19.15 2.11 5.57
C ASP A 532 18.06 1.55 4.63
N TRP A 533 17.00 0.90 5.15
CA TRP A 533 15.87 0.47 4.31
C TRP A 533 15.02 1.69 3.89
N GLU A 534 14.88 1.89 2.58
CA GLU A 534 13.84 2.77 2.02
C GLU A 534 12.53 2.00 1.91
N LEU A 535 11.53 2.41 2.70
CA LEU A 535 10.26 1.69 2.81
C LEU A 535 9.42 1.81 1.52
N PRO A 536 8.53 0.86 1.24
CA PRO A 536 7.68 0.88 0.05
C PRO A 536 6.93 2.20 -0.10
N PHE A 537 7.00 2.80 -1.29
CA PHE A 537 6.35 4.07 -1.64
C PHE A 537 6.63 5.26 -0.69
N SER A 538 7.79 5.33 -0.02
CA SER A 538 8.13 6.42 0.93
C SER A 538 8.05 7.85 0.34
N GLU A 539 8.19 7.98 -0.99
CA GLU A 539 7.99 9.25 -1.71
C GLU A 539 6.57 9.81 -1.63
N VAL A 540 5.58 8.96 -1.30
CA VAL A 540 4.16 9.34 -1.12
C VAL A 540 3.58 8.89 0.21
N ILE A 541 4.16 7.90 0.91
CA ILE A 541 3.68 7.41 2.21
C ILE A 541 4.56 7.94 3.35
N ASP A 542 3.94 8.66 4.28
CA ASP A 542 4.54 9.13 5.52
C ASP A 542 4.57 8.01 6.56
N TRP A 543 5.66 7.23 6.51
CA TRP A 543 5.90 6.16 7.46
C TRP A 543 6.13 6.65 8.91
N SER A 544 6.39 7.95 9.15
CA SER A 544 6.51 8.47 10.53
C SER A 544 5.17 8.48 11.27
N GLN A 545 4.06 8.55 10.53
CA GLN A 545 2.70 8.51 11.09
C GLN A 545 2.18 7.09 11.32
N ALA A 546 2.92 6.05 10.88
CA ALA A 546 2.44 4.67 10.86
C ALA A 546 3.42 3.63 11.44
N ALA A 547 4.72 3.92 11.52
CA ALA A 547 5.75 2.98 11.94
C ALA A 547 6.69 3.57 12.99
N VAL A 548 7.17 2.73 13.92
CA VAL A 548 8.28 3.09 14.81
C VAL A 548 9.58 2.66 14.15
N ILE A 549 10.42 3.62 13.76
CA ILE A 549 11.75 3.33 13.18
C ILE A 549 12.76 3.28 14.34
N ALA A 550 13.42 2.14 14.53
CA ALA A 550 14.39 1.92 15.59
C ALA A 550 15.74 1.45 15.02
N ASP A 551 16.85 1.94 15.60
CA ASP A 551 18.19 1.54 15.19
C ASP A 551 18.48 0.10 15.67
N GLU A 552 18.92 -0.76 14.75
CA GLU A 552 19.36 -2.14 15.03
C GLU A 552 20.37 -2.21 16.20
N ARG A 553 21.16 -1.15 16.43
CA ARG A 553 22.18 -1.03 17.48
C ARG A 553 21.61 -0.72 18.88
N THR A 554 20.39 -0.19 18.99
CA THR A 554 19.83 0.31 20.27
C THR A 554 18.72 -0.57 20.83
N LEU A 555 18.66 -1.84 20.43
CA LEU A 555 17.59 -2.78 20.74
C LEU A 555 17.21 -2.87 22.23
N SER A 556 18.17 -2.74 23.15
CA SER A 556 17.93 -2.78 24.60
C SER A 556 17.05 -1.63 25.12
N ARG A 557 17.02 -0.47 24.45
CA ARG A 557 16.16 0.68 24.80
C ARG A 557 14.76 0.60 24.18
N LEU A 558 14.53 -0.37 23.30
CA LEU A 558 13.27 -0.47 22.56
C LEU A 558 12.03 -0.73 23.45
N PRO A 559 12.08 -1.58 24.51
CA PRO A 559 10.93 -1.78 25.39
C PRO A 559 10.43 -0.48 26.03
N ASP A 560 11.34 0.37 26.49
CA ASP A 560 10.98 1.59 27.21
C ASP A 560 10.48 2.68 26.25
N LEU A 561 11.08 2.78 25.06
CA LEU A 561 10.57 3.61 23.97
C LEU A 561 9.12 3.25 23.63
N LEU A 562 8.81 1.95 23.48
CA LEU A 562 7.45 1.51 23.14
C LEU A 562 6.46 1.70 24.29
N ARG A 563 6.87 1.55 25.56
CA ARG A 563 6.00 1.81 26.73
C ARG A 563 5.65 3.29 26.89
N ASN A 564 6.59 4.17 26.56
CA ASN A 564 6.46 5.63 26.70
C ASN A 564 5.69 6.31 25.55
N LEU A 565 5.32 5.60 24.47
CA LEU A 565 4.47 6.16 23.42
C LEU A 565 3.06 6.44 23.95
N PRO A 566 2.52 7.66 23.80
CA PRO A 566 1.21 8.01 24.36
C PRO A 566 0.07 7.34 23.58
N ASP A 567 -0.98 6.95 24.30
CA ASP A 567 -2.12 6.22 23.76
C ASP A 567 -2.81 6.94 22.59
N SER A 568 -2.85 8.28 22.62
CA SER A 568 -3.37 9.10 21.51
C SER A 568 -2.52 9.04 20.23
N GLN A 569 -1.23 8.69 20.33
CA GLN A 569 -0.37 8.38 19.19
C GLN A 569 -0.56 6.93 18.73
N ILE A 570 -0.71 5.98 19.66
CA ILE A 570 -0.97 4.56 19.33
C ILE A 570 -2.27 4.41 18.51
N VAL A 571 -3.35 5.11 18.90
CA VAL A 571 -4.60 5.13 18.12
C VAL A 571 -4.37 5.67 16.70
N LYS A 572 -3.73 6.84 16.57
CA LYS A 572 -3.42 7.45 15.27
C LYS A 572 -2.57 6.55 14.37
N MET A 573 -1.53 5.91 14.93
CA MET A 573 -0.66 5.00 14.18
C MET A 573 -1.43 3.77 13.70
N ARG A 574 -2.32 3.18 14.51
CA ARG A 574 -3.18 2.06 14.06
C ARG A 574 -4.17 2.49 12.98
N GLU A 575 -4.80 3.65 13.11
CA GLU A 575 -5.68 4.19 12.06
C GLU A 575 -4.92 4.41 10.75
N GLN A 576 -3.71 4.95 10.83
CA GLN A 576 -2.87 5.21 9.67
C GLN A 576 -2.34 3.92 9.03
N VAL A 577 -1.95 2.92 9.83
CA VAL A 577 -1.63 1.56 9.35
C VAL A 577 -2.82 0.95 8.60
N ARG A 578 -4.02 0.98 9.20
CA ARG A 578 -5.25 0.45 8.58
C ARG A 578 -5.58 1.17 7.26
N PHE A 579 -5.46 2.50 7.24
CA PHE A 579 -5.62 3.32 6.04
C PHE A 579 -4.61 2.95 4.95
N ILE A 580 -3.30 3.04 5.25
CA ILE A 580 -2.20 2.73 4.32
C ILE A 580 -2.35 1.33 3.73
N TRP A 581 -2.66 0.33 4.55
CA TRP A 581 -2.92 -1.02 4.08
C TRP A 581 -4.11 -1.06 3.10
N SER A 582 -5.27 -0.52 3.52
CA SER A 582 -6.50 -0.56 2.73
C SER A 582 -6.40 0.16 1.37
N SER A 583 -5.69 1.29 1.32
CA SER A 583 -5.55 2.10 0.11
C SER A 583 -4.41 1.65 -0.80
N TYR A 584 -3.29 1.14 -0.25
CA TYR A 584 -2.04 1.00 -1.00
C TYR A 584 -1.46 -0.41 -1.06
N PHE A 585 -1.79 -1.30 -0.12
CA PHE A 585 -1.17 -2.64 -0.04
C PHE A 585 -2.15 -3.82 -0.09
N ARG A 586 -3.48 -3.59 -0.01
CA ARG A 586 -4.51 -4.64 0.11
C ARG A 586 -4.53 -5.74 -0.97
N SER A 587 -3.91 -5.52 -2.13
CA SER A 587 -3.72 -6.53 -3.16
C SER A 587 -2.60 -6.14 -4.13
N VAL A 588 -2.15 -7.08 -4.98
CA VAL A 588 -1.17 -6.78 -6.05
C VAL A 588 -1.69 -5.66 -6.98
N ASP A 589 -2.98 -5.65 -7.30
CA ASP A 589 -3.59 -4.59 -8.11
C ASP A 589 -3.48 -3.20 -7.47
N ALA A 590 -3.67 -3.09 -6.14
CA ALA A 590 -3.51 -1.82 -5.43
C ALA A 590 -2.05 -1.34 -5.48
N ILE A 591 -1.10 -2.25 -5.22
CA ILE A 591 0.35 -1.98 -5.25
C ILE A 591 0.80 -1.51 -6.64
N VAL A 592 0.35 -2.19 -7.70
CA VAL A 592 0.60 -1.80 -9.09
C VAL A 592 -0.05 -0.45 -9.42
N HIS A 593 -1.29 -0.21 -8.97
CA HIS A 593 -1.97 1.06 -9.22
C HIS A 593 -1.26 2.24 -8.53
N VAL A 594 -0.79 2.08 -7.28
CA VAL A 594 0.04 3.08 -6.60
C VAL A 594 1.36 3.33 -7.35
N THR A 595 2.01 2.27 -7.84
CA THR A 595 3.25 2.37 -8.62
C THR A 595 3.02 3.22 -9.88
N LEU A 596 1.97 2.93 -10.65
CA LEU A 596 1.63 3.67 -11.86
C LEU A 596 1.17 5.11 -11.56
N MET A 597 0.45 5.33 -10.45
CA MET A 597 0.02 6.67 -10.03
C MET A 597 1.18 7.53 -9.55
N SER A 598 2.15 6.97 -8.82
CA SER A 598 3.35 7.70 -8.38
C SER A 598 4.21 8.13 -9.57
N ILE A 599 4.42 7.24 -10.56
CA ILE A 599 5.13 7.57 -11.80
C ILE A 599 4.38 8.65 -12.59
N ARG A 600 3.05 8.59 -12.65
CA ARG A 600 2.23 9.61 -13.31
C ARG A 600 2.30 10.97 -12.61
N ASP A 601 2.18 10.99 -11.28
CA ASP A 601 2.14 12.23 -10.50
C ASP A 601 3.40 13.08 -10.74
N ARG A 602 4.58 12.43 -10.72
CA ARG A 602 5.89 13.01 -11.07
C ARG A 602 5.91 13.73 -12.43
N LEU A 603 5.12 13.26 -13.40
CA LEU A 603 5.05 13.81 -14.77
C LEU A 603 4.06 14.99 -14.90
N THR A 604 3.30 15.30 -13.85
CA THR A 604 2.39 16.46 -13.84
C THR A 604 3.10 17.73 -13.40
N LEU A 605 2.65 18.88 -13.90
CA LEU A 605 3.06 20.21 -13.40
C LEU A 605 2.44 20.56 -12.02
N ARG A 606 1.69 19.62 -11.41
CA ARG A 606 0.91 19.81 -10.18
C ARG A 606 0.90 18.52 -9.36
N GLN A 607 2.09 18.05 -9.01
CA GLN A 607 2.30 16.90 -8.13
C GLN A 607 1.44 17.01 -6.86
N LYS A 608 0.82 15.91 -6.46
CA LYS A 608 -0.04 15.83 -5.28
C LYS A 608 0.78 16.07 -4.03
N ASN A 609 0.39 17.08 -3.24
CA ASN A 609 0.95 17.31 -1.91
C ASN A 609 0.93 16.03 -1.06
N TYR A 610 1.98 15.80 -0.28
CA TYR A 610 2.18 14.62 0.57
C TYR A 610 1.01 14.39 1.55
N ASP A 611 0.34 15.44 2.01
CA ASP A 611 -0.91 15.34 2.79
C ASP A 611 -2.02 14.55 2.08
N ILE A 612 -2.16 14.70 0.76
CA ILE A 612 -3.23 14.10 -0.05
C ILE A 612 -3.05 12.59 -0.09
N TRP A 613 -1.80 12.13 -0.14
CA TRP A 613 -1.44 10.72 -0.05
C TRP A 613 -1.58 10.16 1.38
N ASN A 614 -1.41 10.97 2.41
CA ASN A 614 -1.38 10.51 3.81
C ASN A 614 -2.67 10.75 4.61
N ARG A 615 -3.75 11.20 3.96
CA ARG A 615 -5.07 11.41 4.57
C ARG A 615 -6.16 10.74 3.71
N ARG A 616 -7.26 10.27 4.34
CA ARG A 616 -8.40 9.60 3.66
C ARG A 616 -9.14 10.53 2.68
N PRO A 617 -9.42 10.12 1.42
CA PRO A 617 -9.30 8.76 0.87
C PRO A 617 -7.94 8.34 0.28
N GLY A 618 -6.94 9.21 0.26
CA GLY A 618 -5.60 8.91 -0.28
C GLY A 618 -5.40 9.27 -1.75
N GLY A 619 -4.15 9.51 -2.15
CA GLY A 619 -3.77 10.17 -3.41
C GLY A 619 -4.10 9.41 -4.69
N VAL A 620 -4.39 8.11 -4.58
CA VAL A 620 -4.96 7.27 -5.64
C VAL A 620 -6.36 7.74 -6.06
N VAL A 621 -7.19 8.19 -5.12
CA VAL A 621 -8.61 8.53 -5.36
C VAL A 621 -8.79 9.95 -5.91
N PHE A 622 -7.81 10.84 -5.72
CA PHE A 622 -7.90 12.23 -6.16
C PHE A 622 -7.59 12.43 -7.64
N SER A 623 -8.51 13.09 -8.34
CA SER A 623 -8.32 13.52 -9.73
C SER A 623 -7.37 14.72 -9.82
N GLU A 624 -6.40 14.63 -10.73
CA GLU A 624 -5.47 15.70 -11.12
C GLU A 624 -6.14 16.83 -11.94
N SER A 625 -7.40 16.67 -12.34
CA SER A 625 -8.10 17.62 -13.22
C SER A 625 -8.44 18.96 -12.55
N THR A 626 -8.37 19.03 -11.22
CA THR A 626 -8.51 20.26 -10.43
C THR A 626 -7.15 20.77 -9.97
N THR A 627 -7.05 22.08 -9.73
CA THR A 627 -5.88 22.78 -9.18
C THR A 627 -5.67 22.41 -7.72
N ILE A 628 -5.16 21.23 -7.37
CA ILE A 628 -5.16 20.74 -5.96
C ILE A 628 -4.21 21.54 -5.01
N ASN A 629 -4.63 22.77 -4.70
CA ASN A 629 -4.36 23.45 -3.46
C ASN A 629 -4.88 22.55 -2.32
N GLY A 630 -4.17 22.50 -1.19
CA GLY A 630 -4.59 21.72 -0.02
C GLY A 630 -5.94 22.16 0.58
N CYS A 631 -6.48 23.29 0.12
CA CYS A 631 -7.80 23.82 0.45
C CYS A 631 -8.94 23.25 -0.41
N GLU A 632 -8.64 22.59 -1.53
CA GLU A 632 -9.61 21.86 -2.37
C GLU A 632 -9.80 20.40 -1.90
N TYR A 633 -9.10 20.00 -0.83
CA TYR A 633 -9.12 18.65 -0.28
C TYR A 633 -10.03 18.60 0.97
N PRO A 634 -11.03 17.69 1.05
CA PRO A 634 -11.90 17.54 2.21
C PRO A 634 -11.18 16.85 3.39
N SER A 635 -10.38 17.60 4.14
CA SER A 635 -9.69 17.10 5.35
C SER A 635 -10.48 17.41 6.64
N PRO A 636 -10.35 16.62 7.71
CA PRO A 636 -10.82 17.01 9.04
C PRO A 636 -10.18 18.31 9.57
N SER A 637 -8.97 18.62 9.12
CA SER A 637 -8.24 19.86 9.43
C SER A 637 -7.67 20.48 8.15
N LEU A 638 -8.34 21.52 7.66
CA LEU A 638 -7.84 22.33 6.55
C LEU A 638 -6.61 23.15 7.01
N PRO A 639 -5.55 23.27 6.19
CA PRO A 639 -4.38 24.10 6.52
C PRO A 639 -4.73 25.56 6.82
N VAL A 640 -3.99 26.24 7.71
CA VAL A 640 -4.26 27.64 8.11
C VAL A 640 -4.27 28.61 6.90
N LYS A 641 -3.44 28.35 5.88
CA LYS A 641 -3.44 29.11 4.61
C LYS A 641 -4.77 29.06 3.83
N CYS A 642 -5.67 28.16 4.20
CA CYS A 642 -7.00 28.03 3.61
C CYS A 642 -8.04 28.94 4.28
N GLN A 643 -7.68 29.66 5.35
CA GLN A 643 -8.62 30.51 6.07
C GLN A 643 -9.28 31.55 5.15
N ASP A 644 -8.58 32.07 4.14
CA ASP A 644 -9.17 32.98 3.15
C ASP A 644 -10.16 32.30 2.20
N ASP A 645 -9.87 31.05 1.77
CA ASP A 645 -10.80 30.26 0.95
C ASP A 645 -12.03 29.81 1.76
N ILE A 646 -11.88 29.64 3.07
CA ILE A 646 -12.95 29.33 4.03
C ILE A 646 -13.80 30.57 4.32
N ASN A 647 -13.16 31.72 4.59
CA ASN A 647 -13.80 33.01 4.88
C ASN A 647 -14.67 33.52 3.71
N LYS A 648 -14.47 33.00 2.50
CA LYS A 648 -15.37 33.21 1.36
C LYS A 648 -16.80 32.72 1.62
N GLY A 649 -17.09 31.91 2.64
CA GLY A 649 -18.46 31.54 2.98
C GLY A 649 -18.96 30.29 2.25
N PHE A 650 -20.22 30.30 1.80
CA PHE A 650 -20.84 29.20 1.06
C PHE A 650 -21.61 29.65 -0.20
N THR A 651 -21.81 28.69 -1.10
CA THR A 651 -22.64 28.80 -2.31
C THR A 651 -23.91 28.00 -2.06
N LEU A 652 -25.07 28.65 -2.16
CA LEU A 652 -26.37 27.99 -2.06
C LEU A 652 -26.68 27.32 -3.40
N MET A 653 -27.03 26.03 -3.38
CA MET A 653 -27.43 25.27 -4.55
C MET A 653 -28.86 24.77 -4.37
N ILE A 654 -29.79 25.40 -5.10
CA ILE A 654 -31.22 25.10 -5.05
C ILE A 654 -31.54 24.17 -6.21
N THR A 655 -32.16 23.02 -5.92
CA THR A 655 -32.64 22.11 -6.97
C THR A 655 -34.15 22.28 -7.16
N ILE A 656 -34.56 22.58 -8.40
CA ILE A 656 -35.96 22.86 -8.75
C ILE A 656 -36.45 21.77 -9.69
N ARG A 657 -37.31 20.89 -9.15
CA ARG A 657 -37.88 19.70 -9.80
C ARG A 657 -39.35 19.54 -9.43
N GLN A 658 -40.03 18.58 -10.05
CA GLN A 658 -41.42 18.26 -9.68
C GLN A 658 -41.50 17.80 -8.21
N PRO A 659 -42.55 18.17 -7.47
CA PRO A 659 -43.76 18.89 -7.90
C PRO A 659 -43.60 20.42 -7.91
N PHE A 660 -42.49 20.94 -7.38
CA PHE A 660 -42.28 22.36 -7.08
C PHE A 660 -42.06 23.25 -8.32
N CYS A 661 -42.11 22.69 -9.54
CA CYS A 661 -42.00 23.47 -10.78
C CYS A 661 -43.12 24.51 -10.94
N ALA A 662 -44.31 24.26 -10.36
CA ALA A 662 -45.44 25.17 -10.46
C ALA A 662 -45.35 26.39 -9.51
N ASP A 663 -44.82 26.21 -8.30
CA ASP A 663 -44.79 27.22 -7.23
C ASP A 663 -43.35 27.68 -6.86
N PHE A 664 -42.36 27.37 -7.72
CA PHE A 664 -40.94 27.61 -7.43
C PHE A 664 -40.59 29.05 -7.10
N MET A 665 -41.23 30.05 -7.71
CA MET A 665 -40.95 31.48 -7.44
C MET A 665 -41.29 31.83 -5.99
N GLU A 666 -42.45 31.39 -5.50
CA GLU A 666 -42.90 31.66 -4.13
C GLU A 666 -41.99 30.95 -3.10
N ARG A 667 -41.71 29.66 -3.34
CA ARG A 667 -40.85 28.86 -2.47
C ARG A 667 -39.40 29.36 -2.46
N SER A 668 -38.87 29.75 -3.62
CA SER A 668 -37.54 30.33 -3.73
C SER A 668 -37.48 31.69 -3.04
N GLY A 669 -38.53 32.52 -3.12
CA GLY A 669 -38.64 33.77 -2.36
C GLY A 669 -38.65 33.56 -0.86
N LYS A 670 -39.43 32.58 -0.36
CA LYS A 670 -39.45 32.18 1.06
C LYS A 670 -38.06 31.72 1.52
N LEU A 671 -37.43 30.80 0.80
CA LEU A 671 -36.08 30.31 1.08
C LEU A 671 -35.06 31.47 1.07
N ALA A 672 -35.06 32.31 0.03
CA ALA A 672 -34.16 33.45 -0.11
C ALA A 672 -34.32 34.48 1.02
N SER A 673 -35.55 34.75 1.48
CA SER A 673 -35.82 35.68 2.58
C SER A 673 -35.07 35.33 3.88
N VAL A 674 -34.70 34.05 4.05
CA VAL A 674 -33.86 33.57 5.16
C VAL A 674 -32.39 33.55 4.76
N PHE A 675 -32.05 32.95 3.60
CA PHE A 675 -30.67 32.73 3.17
C PHE A 675 -29.90 34.03 2.84
N VAL A 676 -30.55 35.03 2.25
CA VAL A 676 -29.96 36.35 1.92
C VAL A 676 -29.53 37.10 3.19
N ARG A 677 -30.10 36.77 4.36
CA ARG A 677 -29.73 37.36 5.66
C ARG A 677 -28.43 36.79 6.24
N SER A 678 -27.93 35.66 5.73
CA SER A 678 -26.63 35.14 6.14
C SER A 678 -25.51 35.89 5.44
N ARG A 679 -24.63 36.52 6.23
CA ARG A 679 -23.38 37.14 5.77
C ARG A 679 -22.43 36.17 5.05
N HIS A 680 -22.66 34.85 5.19
CA HIS A 680 -21.81 33.79 4.63
C HIS A 680 -22.24 33.35 3.23
N LEU A 681 -23.46 33.65 2.77
CA LEU A 681 -23.87 33.39 1.39
C LEU A 681 -23.14 34.33 0.40
N LYS A 682 -22.61 33.81 -0.72
CA LYS A 682 -22.00 34.62 -1.81
C LYS A 682 -22.59 34.44 -3.19
N LYS A 683 -23.10 33.24 -3.50
CA LYS A 683 -23.60 32.88 -4.83
C LYS A 683 -24.75 31.90 -4.69
N VAL A 684 -25.72 31.99 -5.60
CA VAL A 684 -26.78 31.00 -5.77
C VAL A 684 -26.57 30.25 -7.09
N ILE A 685 -26.68 28.93 -7.06
CA ILE A 685 -26.75 28.07 -8.23
C ILE A 685 -28.12 27.42 -8.25
N ILE A 686 -28.85 27.58 -9.35
CA ILE A 686 -30.16 26.94 -9.54
C ILE A 686 -29.98 25.77 -10.50
N VAL A 687 -30.15 24.55 -9.99
CA VAL A 687 -30.18 23.34 -10.79
C VAL A 687 -31.62 23.15 -11.25
N TRP A 688 -31.87 23.39 -12.53
CA TRP A 688 -33.19 23.26 -13.12
C TRP A 688 -33.45 21.82 -13.58
N GLN A 689 -34.56 21.23 -13.18
CA GLN A 689 -34.97 19.85 -13.51
C GLN A 689 -36.46 19.78 -13.91
N CYS A 690 -37.05 20.90 -14.34
CA CYS A 690 -38.43 20.97 -14.83
C CYS A 690 -38.49 20.81 -16.35
N SER A 691 -38.88 19.63 -16.84
CA SER A 691 -38.93 19.30 -18.28
C SER A 691 -39.90 20.17 -19.09
N ASN A 692 -41.00 20.59 -18.46
CA ASN A 692 -42.15 21.19 -19.14
C ASN A 692 -42.12 22.74 -19.16
N GLN A 693 -41.11 23.35 -18.54
CA GLN A 693 -41.03 24.80 -18.32
C GLN A 693 -39.58 25.27 -18.42
N LEU A 694 -39.36 26.44 -19.03
CA LEU A 694 -38.05 27.08 -19.08
C LEU A 694 -37.77 27.86 -17.78
N PRO A 695 -36.51 27.89 -17.30
CA PRO A 695 -36.16 28.75 -16.16
C PRO A 695 -36.30 30.25 -16.52
N PRO A 696 -36.64 31.12 -15.55
CA PRO A 696 -36.48 32.56 -15.72
C PRO A 696 -35.01 32.95 -15.93
N SER A 697 -34.76 34.16 -16.41
CA SER A 697 -33.39 34.65 -16.58
C SER A 697 -32.67 34.82 -15.22
N THR A 698 -31.34 34.69 -15.24
CA THR A 698 -30.47 34.82 -14.07
C THR A 698 -30.56 36.20 -13.42
N GLU A 699 -30.78 37.23 -14.22
CA GLU A 699 -30.88 38.64 -13.83
C GLU A 699 -32.21 38.87 -13.09
N LYS A 700 -33.31 38.32 -13.62
CA LYS A 700 -34.63 38.36 -12.97
C LYS A 700 -34.60 37.68 -11.61
N LEU A 701 -34.00 36.48 -11.52
CA LEU A 701 -33.88 35.75 -10.26
C LEU A 701 -32.96 36.46 -9.27
N SER A 702 -31.85 37.05 -9.74
CA SER A 702 -30.98 37.88 -8.91
C SER A 702 -31.72 39.08 -8.31
N ALA A 703 -32.43 39.85 -9.14
CA ALA A 703 -33.13 41.06 -8.71
C ALA A 703 -34.36 40.78 -7.82
N GLU A 704 -35.28 39.92 -8.28
CA GLU A 704 -36.59 39.73 -7.63
C GLU A 704 -36.56 38.75 -6.44
N VAL A 705 -35.64 37.79 -6.44
CA VAL A 705 -35.63 36.68 -5.45
C VAL A 705 -34.42 36.76 -4.52
N PHE A 706 -33.22 37.00 -5.05
CA PHE A 706 -31.97 36.93 -4.28
C PHE A 706 -31.32 38.29 -3.99
N ASN A 707 -32.07 39.38 -4.07
CA ASN A 707 -31.67 40.74 -3.67
C ASN A 707 -30.31 41.19 -4.24
N GLY A 708 -30.10 40.98 -5.54
CA GLY A 708 -28.87 41.35 -6.26
C GLY A 708 -27.69 40.38 -6.10
N LEU A 709 -27.83 39.25 -5.40
CA LEU A 709 -26.76 38.24 -5.33
C LEU A 709 -26.50 37.60 -6.70
N PRO A 710 -25.25 37.20 -7.01
CA PRO A 710 -24.94 36.43 -8.21
C PRO A 710 -25.71 35.11 -8.28
N VAL A 711 -26.52 34.94 -9.31
CA VAL A 711 -27.26 33.70 -9.63
C VAL A 711 -26.66 33.08 -10.90
N SER A 712 -26.51 31.76 -10.95
CA SER A 712 -26.24 31.03 -12.20
C SER A 712 -27.10 29.78 -12.34
N LEU A 713 -27.66 29.56 -13.52
CA LEU A 713 -28.39 28.34 -13.85
C LEU A 713 -27.44 27.18 -14.18
N SER A 714 -27.84 25.97 -13.81
CA SER A 714 -27.25 24.71 -14.25
C SER A 714 -28.34 23.76 -14.76
N PHE A 715 -28.03 22.96 -15.78
CA PHE A 715 -28.98 22.13 -16.52
C PHE A 715 -30.22 22.90 -17.04
N ALA A 716 -30.01 24.05 -17.68
CA ALA A 716 -31.06 24.65 -18.51
C ALA A 716 -31.22 23.83 -19.81
N PRO A 717 -32.41 23.35 -20.17
CA PRO A 717 -32.63 22.71 -21.47
C PRO A 717 -32.41 23.72 -22.60
N LEU A 718 -31.77 23.27 -23.68
CA LEU A 718 -31.52 24.11 -24.86
C LEU A 718 -32.83 24.51 -25.55
N SER A 719 -32.80 25.65 -26.25
CA SER A 719 -34.00 26.21 -26.90
C SER A 719 -34.62 25.25 -27.93
N LYS A 720 -35.93 25.39 -28.18
CA LYS A 720 -36.78 24.49 -28.97
C LYS A 720 -36.45 24.39 -30.48
N THR A 721 -35.27 24.85 -30.91
CA THR A 721 -34.84 24.92 -32.32
C THR A 721 -34.02 23.71 -32.79
N GLN A 722 -33.77 22.71 -31.95
CA GLN A 722 -33.21 21.42 -32.37
C GLN A 722 -34.14 20.26 -32.01
N SER A 723 -34.68 19.62 -33.04
CA SER A 723 -35.64 18.53 -32.94
C SER A 723 -34.95 17.18 -32.70
N SER A 724 -35.22 16.55 -31.56
CA SER A 724 -35.25 15.09 -31.44
C SER A 724 -36.43 14.68 -30.55
N THR A 725 -37.10 13.58 -30.89
CA THR A 725 -38.47 13.27 -30.45
C THR A 725 -38.54 12.49 -29.13
N THR A 726 -37.70 12.86 -28.15
CA THR A 726 -37.75 12.28 -26.79
C THR A 726 -37.77 13.37 -25.73
N SER A 727 -38.81 13.35 -24.88
CA SER A 727 -38.88 14.17 -23.66
C SER A 727 -37.95 13.57 -22.60
N THR A 728 -36.66 13.88 -22.71
CA THR A 728 -35.62 13.41 -21.79
C THR A 728 -35.86 13.94 -20.37
N ILE A 729 -36.24 13.04 -19.46
CA ILE A 729 -36.45 13.35 -18.04
C ILE A 729 -35.10 13.78 -17.43
N PRO A 730 -35.00 14.95 -16.77
CA PRO A 730 -33.76 15.40 -16.13
C PRO A 730 -33.29 14.43 -15.05
N SER A 731 -32.08 13.91 -15.19
CA SER A 731 -31.44 13.05 -14.18
C SER A 731 -31.38 13.76 -12.81
N PRO A 732 -31.77 13.09 -11.70
CA PRO A 732 -31.53 13.59 -10.35
C PRO A 732 -30.04 13.87 -10.09
N SER A 733 -29.13 13.11 -10.70
CA SER A 733 -27.67 13.31 -10.62
C SER A 733 -27.20 14.68 -11.14
N ASN A 734 -28.02 15.39 -11.91
CA ASN A 734 -27.68 16.72 -12.45
C ASN A 734 -27.37 17.76 -11.37
N ARG A 735 -27.81 17.54 -10.12
CA ARG A 735 -27.40 18.33 -8.94
C ARG A 735 -25.89 18.44 -8.77
N PHE A 736 -25.13 17.44 -9.22
CA PHE A 736 -23.68 17.39 -9.09
C PHE A 736 -22.92 17.81 -10.36
N LEU A 737 -23.61 18.26 -11.43
CA LEU A 737 -22.96 18.80 -12.63
C LEU A 737 -22.20 20.13 -12.43
N PRO A 738 -22.61 21.07 -11.55
CA PRO A 738 -21.84 22.27 -11.29
C PRO A 738 -20.41 21.93 -10.86
N ALA A 739 -19.43 22.37 -11.66
CA ALA A 739 -18.04 21.98 -11.49
C ALA A 739 -17.31 22.92 -10.53
N HIS A 740 -16.07 22.57 -10.18
CA HIS A 740 -15.23 23.35 -9.27
C HIS A 740 -15.08 24.83 -9.66
N LYS A 741 -15.07 25.14 -10.97
CA LYS A 741 -15.03 26.51 -11.51
C LYS A 741 -16.32 27.31 -11.31
N ASP A 742 -17.47 26.63 -11.14
CA ASP A 742 -18.79 27.25 -11.06
C ASP A 742 -19.19 27.54 -9.60
N ILE A 743 -18.53 26.88 -8.64
CA ILE A 743 -18.75 26.96 -7.18
C ILE A 743 -17.56 27.69 -6.52
N PRO A 744 -17.62 29.02 -6.31
CA PRO A 744 -16.47 29.81 -5.86
C PRO A 744 -16.02 29.51 -4.43
N THR A 745 -16.91 29.04 -3.56
CA THR A 745 -16.66 28.72 -2.13
C THR A 745 -16.32 27.24 -1.92
N ILE A 746 -15.55 26.91 -0.89
CA ILE A 746 -15.29 25.49 -0.55
C ILE A 746 -16.59 24.79 -0.10
N ALA A 747 -17.40 25.46 0.72
CA ALA A 747 -18.69 24.95 1.16
C ALA A 747 -19.77 25.09 0.08
N VAL A 748 -20.54 24.02 -0.09
CA VAL A 748 -21.83 24.00 -0.80
C VAL A 748 -22.93 23.80 0.22
N TRP A 749 -23.98 24.61 0.10
CA TRP A 749 -25.23 24.40 0.80
C TRP A 749 -26.28 23.86 -0.17
N SER A 750 -26.65 22.59 -0.08
CA SER A 750 -27.73 22.00 -0.88
C SER A 750 -29.08 22.29 -0.22
N ALA A 751 -30.02 22.79 -1.01
CA ALA A 751 -31.39 23.06 -0.60
C ALA A 751 -32.41 22.61 -1.66
N GLU A 752 -33.59 22.22 -1.21
CA GLU A 752 -34.78 22.00 -2.04
C GLU A 752 -35.94 22.89 -1.55
N LEU A 753 -37.07 22.84 -2.26
CA LEU A 753 -38.20 23.74 -2.06
C LEU A 753 -39.28 23.19 -1.11
N ASP A 754 -39.10 21.96 -0.63
CA ASP A 754 -39.84 21.36 0.48
C ASP A 754 -39.51 22.05 1.82
N VAL A 755 -38.22 22.28 2.09
CA VAL A 755 -37.71 22.89 3.34
C VAL A 755 -37.87 24.41 3.44
N ALA A 756 -38.53 25.04 2.45
CA ALA A 756 -38.65 26.50 2.36
C ALA A 756 -39.35 27.17 3.57
N ASN A 757 -40.11 26.41 4.37
CA ASN A 757 -40.78 26.87 5.60
C ASN A 757 -40.11 26.37 6.90
N SER A 758 -39.09 25.49 6.85
CA SER A 758 -38.54 24.79 8.03
C SER A 758 -37.15 25.25 8.47
N LEU A 759 -36.49 26.09 7.67
CA LEU A 759 -35.15 26.62 7.95
C LEU A 759 -35.21 28.09 8.40
N ASN A 760 -34.55 28.40 9.51
CA ASN A 760 -34.30 29.77 9.99
C ASN A 760 -32.81 30.14 9.92
N LEU A 761 -32.52 31.44 10.04
CA LEU A 761 -31.16 31.97 9.91
C LEU A 761 -30.16 31.36 10.92
N HIS A 762 -30.60 31.09 12.15
CA HIS A 762 -29.74 30.50 13.18
C HIS A 762 -29.37 29.04 12.85
N GLN A 763 -30.31 28.25 12.31
CA GLN A 763 -30.01 26.91 11.80
C GLN A 763 -29.00 26.96 10.64
N ILE A 764 -29.15 27.91 9.70
CA ILE A 764 -28.26 28.05 8.55
C ILE A 764 -26.83 28.37 8.99
N ASP A 765 -26.66 29.46 9.76
CA ASP A 765 -25.33 29.86 10.22
C ASP A 765 -24.72 28.82 11.19
N SER A 766 -25.53 28.10 11.98
CA SER A 766 -25.05 27.04 12.87
C SER A 766 -24.56 25.78 12.13
N ALA A 767 -25.27 25.31 11.09
CA ALA A 767 -24.80 24.15 10.34
C ALA A 767 -23.57 24.49 9.48
N TYR A 768 -23.45 25.74 9.01
CA TYR A 768 -22.22 26.23 8.41
C TYR A 768 -21.08 26.29 9.43
N ALA A 769 -21.31 26.82 10.64
CA ALA A 769 -20.30 26.85 11.71
C ALA A 769 -19.89 25.44 12.21
N LEU A 770 -20.79 24.46 12.17
CA LEU A 770 -20.45 23.04 12.39
C LEU A 770 -19.62 22.47 11.23
N TRP A 771 -19.94 22.84 9.98
CA TRP A 771 -19.16 22.42 8.81
C TRP A 771 -17.74 23.02 8.83
N LEU A 772 -17.55 24.23 9.35
CA LEU A 772 -16.22 24.81 9.55
C LEU A 772 -15.33 23.98 10.50
N GLN A 773 -15.93 23.31 11.50
CA GLN A 773 -15.22 22.42 12.43
C GLN A 773 -15.00 21.02 11.84
N HIS A 774 -15.81 20.63 10.86
CA HIS A 774 -15.83 19.30 10.26
C HIS A 774 -15.96 19.35 8.73
N PRO A 775 -15.03 20.01 7.98
CA PRO A 775 -15.26 20.30 6.57
C PRO A 775 -15.21 19.06 5.65
N ASN A 776 -14.75 17.91 6.16
CA ASN A 776 -14.84 16.61 5.50
C ASN A 776 -16.12 15.82 5.84
N ARG A 777 -17.09 16.38 6.59
CA ARG A 777 -18.34 15.70 6.95
C ARG A 777 -19.49 16.29 6.14
N LEU A 778 -20.46 15.44 5.81
CA LEU A 778 -21.78 15.86 5.35
C LEU A 778 -22.65 16.17 6.58
N ILE A 779 -23.13 17.40 6.68
CA ILE A 779 -24.01 17.86 7.77
C ILE A 779 -25.40 18.07 7.18
N GLY A 780 -26.44 17.63 7.88
CA GLY A 780 -27.82 17.84 7.45
C GLY A 780 -28.82 17.86 8.59
N PHE A 781 -30.10 18.04 8.23
CA PHE A 781 -31.22 18.14 9.18
C PHE A 781 -32.11 16.88 9.18
N THR A 782 -32.15 16.15 8.06
CA THR A 782 -33.10 15.04 7.85
C THR A 782 -32.38 13.69 7.86
N ALA A 783 -32.35 13.05 9.03
CA ALA A 783 -31.71 11.75 9.23
C ALA A 783 -32.47 10.58 8.57
N ARG A 784 -31.71 9.62 8.05
CA ARG A 784 -32.19 8.33 7.50
C ARG A 784 -31.18 7.22 7.87
N THR A 785 -31.60 5.97 7.83
CA THR A 785 -30.72 4.83 8.15
C THR A 785 -30.87 3.68 7.15
N HIS A 786 -29.90 2.77 7.15
CA HIS A 786 -29.94 1.51 6.41
C HIS A 786 -29.79 0.34 7.39
N VAL A 787 -30.36 -0.81 7.05
CA VAL A 787 -30.27 -2.03 7.86
C VAL A 787 -30.08 -3.23 6.93
N TRP A 788 -29.28 -4.20 7.36
CA TRP A 788 -29.15 -5.49 6.67
C TRP A 788 -30.30 -6.43 7.04
N ASP A 789 -30.98 -6.97 6.04
CA ASP A 789 -31.98 -8.03 6.22
C ASP A 789 -31.36 -9.38 5.90
N SER A 790 -31.01 -10.13 6.95
CA SER A 790 -30.42 -11.47 6.86
C SER A 790 -31.39 -12.53 6.30
N LYS A 791 -32.70 -12.27 6.21
CA LYS A 791 -33.67 -13.19 5.59
C LYS A 791 -33.78 -12.95 4.08
N MET A 792 -33.73 -11.68 3.65
CA MET A 792 -33.70 -11.32 2.23
C MET A 792 -32.30 -11.35 1.61
N GLY A 793 -31.25 -11.44 2.42
CA GLY A 793 -29.87 -11.29 1.96
C GLY A 793 -29.64 -9.92 1.30
N ALA A 794 -30.26 -8.86 1.83
CA ALA A 794 -30.33 -7.57 1.15
C ALA A 794 -30.30 -6.35 2.10
N TRP A 795 -29.76 -5.25 1.59
CA TRP A 795 -29.84 -3.94 2.24
C TRP A 795 -31.23 -3.32 2.11
N ASN A 796 -31.71 -2.73 3.20
CA ASN A 796 -33.01 -2.07 3.30
C ASN A 796 -32.88 -0.63 3.80
N TYR A 797 -33.69 0.27 3.22
CA TYR A 797 -33.74 1.70 3.55
C TYR A 797 -34.80 1.95 4.62
N PHE A 798 -34.48 2.77 5.63
CA PHE A 798 -35.41 3.11 6.70
C PHE A 798 -35.55 4.62 6.89
N VAL A 799 -36.80 5.07 6.85
CA VAL A 799 -37.20 6.48 7.02
C VAL A 799 -36.97 6.94 8.46
N ASN A 800 -37.36 6.11 9.42
CA ASN A 800 -37.22 6.40 10.85
C ASN A 800 -35.86 5.90 11.37
N ALA A 801 -34.89 6.82 11.46
CA ALA A 801 -33.61 6.57 12.12
C ALA A 801 -33.74 6.52 13.64
N SER A 802 -34.61 7.36 14.22
CA SER A 802 -34.83 7.46 15.67
C SER A 802 -35.27 6.14 16.31
N SER A 803 -36.08 5.33 15.62
CA SER A 803 -36.51 4.00 16.10
C SER A 803 -35.37 2.97 16.14
N HIS A 804 -34.31 3.17 15.36
CA HIS A 804 -33.11 2.34 15.36
C HIS A 804 -32.01 2.86 16.32
N GLY A 805 -32.20 4.05 16.90
CA GLY A 805 -31.22 4.71 17.77
C GLY A 805 -29.96 5.21 17.07
N ASN A 806 -29.86 5.05 15.75
CA ASN A 806 -28.74 5.48 14.92
C ASN A 806 -29.19 5.94 13.53
N PHE A 807 -28.35 6.74 12.87
CA PHE A 807 -28.53 7.17 11.49
C PHE A 807 -27.23 6.96 10.71
N SER A 808 -27.35 6.76 9.40
CA SER A 808 -26.20 6.51 8.51
C SER A 808 -26.20 7.38 7.26
N MET A 809 -27.27 8.16 7.07
CA MET A 809 -27.49 9.04 5.93
C MET A 809 -28.17 10.32 6.40
N VAL A 810 -27.92 11.44 5.70
CA VAL A 810 -28.77 12.63 5.75
C VAL A 810 -29.21 13.02 4.34
N LEU A 811 -30.46 13.47 4.19
CA LEU A 811 -30.98 13.91 2.88
C LEU A 811 -30.31 15.21 2.43
N LEU A 812 -30.27 15.43 1.11
CA LEU A 812 -29.71 16.65 0.51
C LEU A 812 -30.74 17.78 0.33
N ASN A 813 -31.95 17.64 0.86
CA ASN A 813 -32.98 18.70 0.85
C ASN A 813 -32.61 19.88 1.77
N ALA A 814 -31.82 19.64 2.82
CA ALA A 814 -31.10 20.66 3.59
C ALA A 814 -29.78 20.09 4.11
N ALA A 815 -28.66 20.41 3.46
CA ALA A 815 -27.35 19.87 3.83
C ALA A 815 -26.16 20.78 3.46
N VAL A 816 -25.05 20.64 4.21
CA VAL A 816 -23.77 21.35 4.00
C VAL A 816 -22.66 20.34 3.74
N TYR A 817 -21.86 20.57 2.69
CA TYR A 817 -20.74 19.70 2.34
C TYR A 817 -19.64 20.40 1.53
N HIS A 818 -18.53 19.71 1.33
CA HIS A 818 -17.37 20.18 0.59
C HIS A 818 -17.54 20.04 -0.94
N ARG A 819 -17.30 21.11 -1.73
CA ARG A 819 -17.55 21.11 -3.19
C ARG A 819 -16.90 19.96 -3.96
N TYR A 820 -15.73 19.48 -3.51
CA TYR A 820 -15.00 18.37 -4.14
C TYR A 820 -15.79 17.05 -4.21
N TYR A 821 -16.83 16.86 -3.39
CA TYR A 821 -17.70 15.68 -3.50
C TYR A 821 -18.48 15.63 -4.82
N HIS A 822 -18.67 16.75 -5.54
CA HIS A 822 -19.17 16.71 -6.93
C HIS A 822 -18.17 15.99 -7.85
N THR A 823 -16.88 16.30 -7.74
CA THR A 823 -15.82 15.63 -8.51
C THR A 823 -15.74 14.15 -8.16
N LEU A 824 -15.80 13.80 -6.87
CA LEU A 824 -15.82 12.39 -6.43
C LEU A 824 -17.08 11.65 -6.84
N TYR A 825 -18.25 12.30 -6.92
CA TYR A 825 -19.48 11.68 -7.42
C TYR A 825 -19.30 11.18 -8.85
N TRP A 826 -18.74 11.99 -9.75
CA TRP A 826 -18.54 11.56 -11.14
C TRP A 826 -17.34 10.62 -11.33
N SER A 827 -16.30 10.68 -10.49
CA SER A 827 -15.11 9.81 -10.62
C SER A 827 -15.25 8.44 -9.95
N LEU A 828 -15.97 8.33 -8.83
CA LEU A 828 -16.15 7.06 -8.10
C LEU A 828 -17.38 6.26 -8.54
N THR A 829 -18.43 6.92 -9.05
CA THR A 829 -19.67 6.21 -9.43
C THR A 829 -19.61 5.70 -10.87
N THR A 830 -20.11 4.48 -11.09
CA THR A 830 -20.17 3.89 -12.43
C THR A 830 -21.40 4.38 -13.21
N PRO A 831 -21.38 4.38 -14.56
CA PRO A 831 -22.55 4.73 -15.36
C PRO A 831 -23.81 3.96 -14.97
N LYS A 832 -23.70 2.65 -14.71
CA LYS A 832 -24.83 1.78 -14.29
C LYS A 832 -25.49 2.24 -12.98
N MET A 833 -24.72 2.81 -12.05
CA MET A 833 -25.26 3.32 -10.77
C MET A 833 -26.07 4.60 -11.00
N ARG A 834 -25.65 5.47 -11.93
CA ARG A 834 -26.39 6.68 -12.31
C ARG A 834 -27.61 6.34 -13.16
N GLU A 835 -27.48 5.43 -14.12
CA GLU A 835 -28.61 4.88 -14.88
C GLU A 835 -29.71 4.31 -13.97
N THR A 836 -29.35 3.72 -12.82
CA THR A 836 -30.33 3.26 -11.82
C THR A 836 -31.10 4.42 -11.18
N ILE A 837 -30.43 5.53 -10.89
CA ILE A 837 -31.05 6.77 -10.38
C ILE A 837 -31.92 7.42 -11.45
N ASP A 838 -31.45 7.45 -12.70
CA ASP A 838 -32.14 8.03 -13.84
C ASP A 838 -33.44 7.26 -14.15
N THR A 839 -33.40 5.93 -14.02
CA THR A 839 -34.56 5.03 -14.18
C THR A 839 -35.59 5.17 -13.05
N LEU A 840 -35.14 5.34 -11.81
CA LEU A 840 -36.00 5.38 -10.61
C LEU A 840 -36.40 6.79 -10.16
N ALA A 841 -35.86 7.83 -10.79
CA ALA A 841 -35.99 9.25 -10.41
C ALA A 841 -35.61 9.59 -8.95
N THR A 842 -34.85 8.74 -8.26
CA THR A 842 -34.40 8.93 -6.87
C THR A 842 -33.10 8.18 -6.58
N GLY A 843 -32.41 8.59 -5.50
CA GLY A 843 -31.30 7.84 -4.88
C GLY A 843 -29.93 8.45 -5.13
N GLU A 844 -29.87 9.61 -5.76
CA GLU A 844 -28.71 10.47 -5.93
C GLU A 844 -28.12 10.90 -4.58
N ASP A 845 -28.98 11.14 -3.59
CA ASP A 845 -28.60 11.48 -2.22
C ASP A 845 -28.06 10.28 -1.43
N ILE A 846 -28.67 9.11 -1.59
CA ILE A 846 -28.14 7.84 -1.07
C ILE A 846 -26.74 7.59 -1.67
N LEU A 847 -26.59 7.73 -2.98
CA LEU A 847 -25.31 7.54 -3.66
C LEU A 847 -24.27 8.58 -3.23
N PHE A 848 -24.68 9.83 -3.01
CA PHE A 848 -23.81 10.87 -2.49
C PHE A 848 -23.36 10.60 -1.05
N ASN A 849 -24.24 10.11 -0.17
CA ASN A 849 -23.87 9.66 1.17
C ASN A 849 -22.85 8.50 1.09
N CYS A 850 -23.02 7.54 0.17
CA CYS A 850 -22.00 6.49 -0.08
C CYS A 850 -20.66 7.06 -0.58
N VAL A 851 -20.67 8.08 -1.44
CA VAL A 851 -19.45 8.74 -1.94
C VAL A 851 -18.71 9.47 -0.81
N VAL A 852 -19.43 10.22 0.03
CA VAL A 852 -18.85 10.90 1.22
C VAL A 852 -18.32 9.88 2.22
N GLY A 853 -19.11 8.85 2.54
CA GLY A 853 -18.71 7.79 3.48
C GLY A 853 -17.51 6.99 2.98
N TYR A 854 -17.45 6.63 1.69
CA TYR A 854 -16.28 5.99 1.09
C TYR A 854 -15.04 6.88 1.19
N ALA A 855 -15.19 8.18 0.89
CA ALA A 855 -14.08 9.13 0.93
C ALA A 855 -13.53 9.33 2.35
N THR A 856 -14.38 9.28 3.37
CA THR A 856 -14.06 9.77 4.73
C THR A 856 -13.94 8.66 5.78
N GLN A 857 -14.48 7.47 5.49
CA GLN A 857 -14.73 6.40 6.46
C GLN A 857 -15.46 6.89 7.72
N SER A 858 -16.35 7.88 7.57
CA SER A 858 -17.04 8.60 8.64
C SER A 858 -18.54 8.71 8.37
N ALA A 859 -19.34 8.75 9.43
CA ALA A 859 -20.79 8.98 9.34
C ALA A 859 -21.11 10.41 8.87
N PRO A 860 -22.33 10.73 8.41
CA PRO A 860 -22.80 12.12 8.39
C PRO A 860 -22.88 12.70 9.82
N LEU A 861 -23.24 13.97 9.92
CA LEU A 861 -23.56 14.68 11.17
C LEU A 861 -24.98 15.25 11.09
N LEU A 862 -25.69 15.29 12.22
CA LEU A 862 -27.07 15.75 12.29
C LEU A 862 -27.18 16.98 13.19
N LEU A 863 -27.78 18.05 12.66
CA LEU A 863 -28.13 19.23 13.44
C LEU A 863 -29.59 19.14 13.90
N THR A 864 -29.83 19.15 15.21
CA THR A 864 -31.19 19.08 15.79
C THR A 864 -31.51 20.34 16.59
N VAL A 865 -32.79 20.73 16.61
CA VAL A 865 -33.30 21.87 17.37
C VAL A 865 -33.97 21.36 18.65
N GLY A 866 -33.66 21.98 19.78
CA GLY A 866 -34.07 21.52 21.12
C GLY A 866 -35.58 21.43 21.35
N GLY A 867 -35.97 20.58 22.29
CA GLY A 867 -37.36 20.36 22.71
C GLY A 867 -38.15 19.39 21.83
N ALA A 868 -37.94 19.40 20.52
CA ALA A 868 -38.66 18.53 19.57
C ALA A 868 -38.16 17.08 19.60
N ARG A 869 -38.65 16.29 20.58
CA ARG A 869 -38.96 14.88 20.27
C ARG A 869 -40.03 14.90 19.18
N SER A 870 -39.65 14.65 17.93
CA SER A 870 -40.62 14.52 16.85
C SER A 870 -41.52 13.32 17.12
N SER A 871 -42.75 13.60 17.55
CA SER A 871 -43.85 12.63 17.55
C SER A 871 -43.99 12.11 16.12
N VAL A 872 -43.81 10.80 15.92
CA VAL A 872 -43.78 10.18 14.59
C VAL A 872 -45.14 10.35 13.93
N SER A 873 -45.23 11.31 13.01
CA SER A 873 -46.43 11.72 12.28
C SER A 873 -46.43 11.15 10.85
N ALA A 874 -47.55 11.32 10.15
CA ALA A 874 -47.65 10.99 8.72
C ALA A 874 -46.73 11.85 7.82
N GLU A 875 -46.25 12.99 8.33
CA GLU A 875 -45.40 13.95 7.60
C GLU A 875 -44.10 13.28 7.12
N ALA A 876 -43.48 12.44 7.96
CA ALA A 876 -42.26 11.71 7.61
C ALA A 876 -42.43 10.73 6.43
N PHE A 877 -43.66 10.33 6.08
CA PHE A 877 -43.97 9.57 4.86
C PHE A 877 -44.37 10.47 3.68
N SER A 878 -44.94 11.65 3.94
CA SER A 878 -45.17 12.69 2.93
C SER A 878 -43.87 13.17 2.30
N ASP A 879 -42.81 13.34 3.12
CA ASP A 879 -41.42 13.65 2.69
C ASP A 879 -40.97 12.83 1.47
N LEU A 880 -41.30 11.53 1.43
CA LEU A 880 -40.83 10.65 0.35
C LEU A 880 -41.47 11.01 -1.00
N VAL A 881 -42.77 11.29 -1.03
CA VAL A 881 -43.48 11.67 -2.27
C VAL A 881 -43.07 13.08 -2.71
N ASN A 882 -42.88 13.99 -1.76
CA ASN A 882 -42.31 15.31 -2.01
C ASN A 882 -40.91 15.24 -2.65
N TYR A 883 -40.11 14.21 -2.31
CA TYR A 883 -38.77 13.96 -2.86
C TYR A 883 -38.74 13.33 -4.26
N MET A 884 -39.85 12.84 -4.81
CA MET A 884 -39.92 12.30 -6.18
C MET A 884 -40.79 13.11 -7.14
N GLY A 885 -41.79 13.83 -6.62
CA GLY A 885 -42.77 14.55 -7.43
C GLY A 885 -43.82 13.61 -8.01
N GLY A 886 -45.09 13.95 -7.80
CA GLY A 886 -46.24 13.13 -8.20
C GLY A 886 -46.52 13.03 -9.71
N SER A 887 -45.50 13.14 -10.57
CA SER A 887 -45.68 13.28 -12.02
C SER A 887 -44.58 12.62 -12.89
N THR A 888 -43.92 11.55 -12.45
CA THR A 888 -43.38 10.58 -13.42
C THR A 888 -44.55 9.78 -13.97
N LEU A 889 -45.20 10.33 -15.00
CA LEU A 889 -46.24 9.63 -15.75
C LEU A 889 -45.60 8.41 -16.43
N ASP A 890 -45.90 7.22 -15.92
CA ASP A 890 -45.79 6.03 -16.75
C ASP A 890 -46.76 6.22 -17.92
N VAL A 891 -46.25 6.11 -19.13
CA VAL A 891 -47.01 6.32 -20.37
C VAL A 891 -48.05 5.21 -20.55
N ASN A 892 -47.92 4.08 -19.84
CA ASN A 892 -48.92 3.01 -19.82
C ASN A 892 -49.43 2.72 -18.40
N GLN A 893 -50.66 3.19 -18.13
CA GLN A 893 -51.56 2.76 -17.05
C GLN A 893 -51.27 3.22 -15.61
N HIS A 894 -51.95 4.31 -15.21
CA HIS A 894 -52.61 4.49 -13.91
C HIS A 894 -51.98 3.84 -12.66
N SER A 895 -50.91 4.43 -12.14
CA SER A 895 -50.59 4.30 -10.70
C SER A 895 -50.16 5.64 -10.12
N GLN A 896 -50.74 6.03 -8.98
CA GLN A 896 -50.29 7.20 -8.21
C GLN A 896 -49.01 6.83 -7.45
N ILE A 897 -48.03 7.73 -7.44
CA ILE A 897 -46.75 7.54 -6.74
C ILE A 897 -47.00 7.62 -5.23
N THR A 898 -47.15 6.48 -4.59
CA THR A 898 -47.37 6.37 -3.14
C THR A 898 -46.04 6.35 -2.36
N PRO A 899 -46.04 6.70 -1.06
CA PRO A 899 -44.82 6.62 -0.23
C PRO A 899 -44.16 5.24 -0.21
N SER A 900 -44.94 4.17 -0.37
CA SER A 900 -44.47 2.78 -0.46
C SER A 900 -43.76 2.46 -1.78
N VAL A 901 -44.17 3.07 -2.90
CA VAL A 901 -43.45 2.97 -4.19
C VAL A 901 -42.10 3.68 -4.09
N VAL A 902 -42.07 4.92 -3.58
CA VAL A 902 -40.81 5.66 -3.34
C VAL A 902 -39.86 4.88 -2.44
N LEU A 903 -40.38 4.35 -1.32
CA LEU A 903 -39.61 3.53 -0.39
C LEU A 903 -39.00 2.33 -1.13
N THR A 904 -39.80 1.59 -1.91
CA THR A 904 -39.36 0.43 -2.70
C THR A 904 -38.23 0.79 -3.68
N TYR A 905 -38.33 1.93 -4.38
CA TYR A 905 -37.25 2.40 -5.27
C TYR A 905 -35.96 2.67 -4.47
N ARG A 906 -36.06 3.28 -3.28
CA ARG A 906 -34.89 3.57 -2.42
C ARG A 906 -34.26 2.30 -1.80
N HIS A 907 -35.03 1.23 -1.57
CA HIS A 907 -34.47 -0.11 -1.31
C HIS A 907 -33.65 -0.62 -2.52
N THR A 908 -34.18 -0.49 -3.74
CA THR A 908 -33.49 -0.89 -4.98
C THR A 908 -32.20 -0.11 -5.20
N CYS A 909 -32.18 1.21 -4.94
CA CYS A 909 -30.96 2.03 -4.99
C CYS A 909 -29.85 1.48 -4.09
N LEU A 910 -30.12 1.23 -2.80
CA LEU A 910 -29.13 0.67 -1.87
C LEU A 910 -28.54 -0.65 -2.39
N ARG A 911 -29.41 -1.57 -2.83
CA ARG A 911 -29.03 -2.90 -3.32
C ARG A 911 -28.16 -2.80 -4.60
N ALA A 912 -28.49 -1.89 -5.52
CA ALA A 912 -27.72 -1.64 -6.73
C ALA A 912 -26.34 -1.04 -6.46
N PHE A 913 -26.22 -0.12 -5.50
CA PHE A 913 -24.95 0.52 -5.14
C PHE A 913 -24.02 -0.42 -4.35
N ALA A 914 -24.58 -1.24 -3.46
CA ALA A 914 -23.81 -2.13 -2.60
C ALA A 914 -22.97 -3.16 -3.40
N ASN A 915 -23.52 -3.62 -4.53
CA ASN A 915 -22.88 -4.56 -5.45
C ASN A 915 -21.92 -3.87 -6.45
N ARG A 916 -21.56 -2.60 -6.20
CA ARG A 916 -20.59 -1.81 -6.98
C ARG A 916 -19.54 -1.15 -6.09
N PHE A 917 -19.89 -0.73 -4.88
CA PHE A 917 -18.88 -0.37 -3.88
C PHE A 917 -18.08 -1.58 -3.41
N SER A 918 -18.63 -2.80 -3.44
CA SER A 918 -17.90 -4.04 -3.12
C SER A 918 -16.74 -4.37 -4.08
N SER A 919 -16.75 -3.91 -5.33
CA SER A 919 -15.59 -4.14 -6.24
C SER A 919 -14.47 -3.12 -6.04
N LEU A 920 -14.81 -1.88 -5.66
CA LEU A 920 -13.87 -0.83 -5.27
C LEU A 920 -13.22 -1.17 -3.90
N TYR A 921 -14.08 -1.26 -2.89
CA TYR A 921 -13.77 -1.67 -1.52
C TYR A 921 -13.88 -3.19 -1.43
N ASN A 922 -12.85 -3.86 -1.94
CA ASN A 922 -12.88 -5.31 -2.08
C ASN A 922 -13.10 -5.98 -0.71
N THR A 923 -14.16 -6.78 -0.65
CA THR A 923 -14.88 -7.17 0.58
C THR A 923 -14.15 -8.16 1.45
N ALA A 924 -13.01 -8.64 0.97
CA ALA A 924 -11.89 -9.24 1.68
C ALA A 924 -11.88 -9.07 3.21
N PHE A 925 -11.99 -7.82 3.71
CA PHE A 925 -11.83 -7.46 5.13
C PHE A 925 -13.07 -7.71 6.00
N ALA A 926 -14.08 -8.42 5.50
CA ALA A 926 -15.30 -8.72 6.24
C ALA A 926 -15.08 -9.76 7.34
N ASN A 927 -14.84 -9.30 8.58
CA ASN A 927 -15.30 -10.05 9.76
C ASN A 927 -16.84 -10.14 9.67
N PRO A 928 -17.45 -11.35 9.65
CA PRO A 928 -18.91 -11.50 9.71
C PRO A 928 -19.58 -10.73 10.86
N GLN A 929 -18.86 -10.54 11.97
CA GLN A 929 -19.40 -9.86 13.16
C GLN A 929 -19.29 -8.33 13.13
N ALA A 930 -18.50 -7.75 12.20
CA ALA A 930 -18.49 -6.30 11.97
C ALA A 930 -19.89 -5.81 11.55
N GLY A 931 -20.64 -6.65 10.82
CA GLY A 931 -22.12 -6.74 10.74
C GLY A 931 -22.94 -5.54 10.25
N ARG A 932 -22.37 -4.33 10.23
CA ARG A 932 -23.10 -3.06 10.05
C ARG A 932 -22.97 -2.46 8.66
N HIS A 933 -21.87 -2.77 7.96
CA HIS A 933 -21.56 -2.22 6.62
C HIS A 933 -21.42 -3.30 5.54
N PHE A 934 -21.44 -4.58 5.96
CA PHE A 934 -21.32 -5.76 5.11
C PHE A 934 -22.53 -6.65 5.29
N GLY A 935 -23.01 -7.20 4.18
CA GLY A 935 -24.08 -8.18 4.12
C GLY A 935 -23.62 -9.42 3.37
N LEU A 936 -23.81 -10.60 3.98
CA LEU A 936 -23.34 -11.88 3.44
C LEU A 936 -24.38 -12.49 2.50
N MET A 937 -23.99 -12.77 1.26
CA MET A 937 -24.81 -13.39 0.21
C MET A 937 -24.23 -14.77 -0.10
N ASN A 938 -24.72 -15.80 0.59
CA ASN A 938 -24.08 -17.13 0.67
C ASN A 938 -22.62 -17.05 1.18
N SER A 939 -21.91 -18.18 1.20
CA SER A 939 -20.56 -18.30 1.80
C SER A 939 -19.43 -17.63 1.02
N THR A 940 -19.70 -17.09 -0.18
CA THR A 940 -18.65 -16.59 -1.10
C THR A 940 -18.89 -15.19 -1.66
N ASN A 941 -20.07 -14.59 -1.47
CA ASN A 941 -20.41 -13.29 -2.06
C ASN A 941 -20.84 -12.29 -0.98
N THR A 942 -20.54 -11.01 -1.18
CA THR A 942 -20.55 -10.01 -0.11
C THR A 942 -20.94 -8.63 -0.65
N SER A 943 -21.97 -8.05 -0.03
CA SER A 943 -22.55 -6.77 -0.41
C SER A 943 -22.08 -5.69 0.57
N PHE A 944 -21.47 -4.60 0.09
CA PHE A 944 -20.86 -3.58 0.94
C PHE A 944 -21.41 -2.19 0.68
N LEU A 945 -21.84 -1.50 1.75
CA LEU A 945 -22.21 -0.09 1.69
C LEU A 945 -21.28 0.75 2.57
N PRO A 946 -20.59 1.77 2.02
CA PRO A 946 -19.75 2.69 2.79
C PRO A 946 -20.61 3.76 3.50
N LEU A 947 -21.60 3.33 4.28
CA LEU A 947 -22.55 4.18 5.01
C LEU A 947 -22.34 4.00 6.52
N TYR A 948 -21.60 4.90 7.14
CA TYR A 948 -21.18 4.79 8.54
C TYR A 948 -22.26 5.33 9.49
N TYR A 949 -22.46 4.67 10.64
CA TYR A 949 -23.50 5.06 11.61
C TYR A 949 -23.00 6.09 12.62
N SER A 950 -23.88 7.03 12.99
CA SER A 950 -23.79 7.87 14.18
C SER A 950 -24.94 7.55 15.14
N ASN A 951 -24.71 7.68 16.44
CA ASN A 951 -25.66 7.31 17.50
C ASN A 951 -26.52 8.51 17.93
N HIS A 952 -27.84 8.37 17.96
CA HIS A 952 -28.77 9.41 18.45
C HIS A 952 -28.66 9.72 19.97
N ARG A 953 -27.71 9.11 20.70
CA ARG A 953 -27.61 9.17 22.17
C ARG A 953 -26.25 9.64 22.72
N GLN A 954 -25.28 9.95 21.87
CA GLN A 954 -23.94 10.40 22.32
C GLN A 954 -23.63 11.82 21.86
N SER A 955 -22.78 12.51 22.62
CA SER A 955 -22.10 13.75 22.24
C SER A 955 -22.98 14.96 21.91
N GLY A 956 -24.04 15.19 22.71
CA GLY A 956 -24.82 16.42 22.66
C GLY A 956 -24.03 17.65 23.16
N MET A 957 -23.17 18.22 22.32
CA MET A 957 -22.68 19.59 22.53
C MET A 957 -23.84 20.57 22.29
N LEU A 958 -24.25 21.24 23.37
CA LEU A 958 -25.21 22.35 23.33
C LEU A 958 -24.52 23.59 22.76
N PHE A 959 -24.95 24.00 21.57
CA PHE A 959 -24.69 25.35 21.06
C PHE A 959 -25.70 26.33 21.67
N ALA A 960 -25.37 27.62 21.64
CA ALA A 960 -26.26 28.69 22.07
C ALA A 960 -27.61 28.61 21.32
N ALA A 961 -28.68 29.12 21.96
CA ALA A 961 -30.07 29.03 21.47
C ALA A 961 -30.59 27.59 21.21
N GLY A 962 -30.06 26.60 21.94
CA GLY A 962 -30.71 25.29 22.09
C GLY A 962 -30.57 24.35 20.88
N ILE A 963 -29.52 24.50 20.08
CA ILE A 963 -29.17 23.54 19.03
C ILE A 963 -28.29 22.42 19.63
N THR A 964 -28.65 21.18 19.33
CA THR A 964 -27.93 19.98 19.75
C THR A 964 -27.32 19.31 18.51
N VAL A 965 -26.00 19.19 18.50
CA VAL A 965 -25.29 18.35 17.53
C VAL A 965 -25.43 16.89 17.93
N ILE A 966 -25.64 16.01 16.95
CA ILE A 966 -25.57 14.55 17.12
C ILE A 966 -24.56 14.01 16.09
N GLY A 967 -23.53 13.32 16.57
CA GLY A 967 -22.34 12.94 15.80
C GLY A 967 -21.57 11.76 16.36
#